data_AF-A0A1T5BFI3-F1
#
_entry.id   AF-A0A1T5BFI3-F1
#
_cell.length_a   1.000
_cell.length_b   1.000
_cell.length_c   1.000
_cell.angle_alpha   90.00
_cell.angle_beta   90.00
_cell.angle_gamma   90.00
#
_symmetry.space_group_name_H-M   'P 1'
#
loop_
_entity.id
_entity.type
_entity.pdbx_description
1 polymer ?
#
loop_
_entity_poly.entity_id
_entity_poly.type
_entity_poly.pdbx_seq_one_letter_code
_entity_poly.pdbx_strand_id
1 'polypeptide(L)'
;MMRDFLLTVLLAAIGLQALAIDHKGITSTQLSPDRFTLIENATPGTILIDENEDGGVMIAARNLQEDFGRVSGNRATLVFRPDSSRLIIVGTLKSRYINELITEKKIDGTELKGKNEKYLMTVVDHPLPGVKEALVIAGSDKRGVIYGIYELSEQIGVSPWYDWADVPVVLQQNLSIARGSYTAGEPAVKYRGIFLNDEAPCLTTWVLNTYGTQYGDHRFYARVFELILRLRGNFLWPAMWSWSFYADDPENSKTAHEMGIIIGTTHHEPMARNHQEWARKRNEYGAWDYSTNQEVIDRFFREGIERASGTEDLITIGMRGDGDTPMGAKEGEDHKYVPRDEDNIKLLEKIIKNQRQIIQEASGKAPEKTPQVWAIYKEVQRYFDMGLRVPDDVIMLLCDDNWGNVRRLPRGEKERNHPGGWGMYYHFDYVGAPRNTKWLNVTPIQNMWEQLQLTYDYGVDKIWIVNVGDLKPMEYPITLFLDMAWNPGKFTVDNLLDHTREFCAQQFGEEQAEEASRILNVYSKYNGRVTPEMLDRHTYNIETGEWKKVSDEYVKLEAEALRQYLTLKPEYRDAYQQLIRYPVQAMANLYEMYYAQAMNHKLYKENNPQANAWADKVEAAFKRDKELSHQYNKVMAGGKWDGMMIQKKIGYTSWNDNFPEDTLPEIHRIADPEKAVGGYLFTGKDDVVVIEAEHYFEAKDAPEAKWTVIPHMGRTLSGMAVMPYSKPIGSASLSYKMQIPKDVTEVTVHVVVKSTLAFHDDEGHEYTIGFEGGEEKTINFNADLNEKPENIYTTFYPTVARRVVRKEAKLPLPATADGVQTLIVKPLDPGIVFQKIIVDFGGYQDTYLFMDESPNQRIAP
;
A
#
# COMPACT_ATOMS: atom_id res chain seq x y z
N MET A 1 -31.48 57.74 9.70
CA MET A 1 -30.19 57.11 10.07
C MET A 1 -30.40 55.60 10.07
N MET A 2 -30.36 54.98 8.90
CA MET A 2 -30.37 53.52 8.70
C MET A 2 -30.07 53.30 7.23
N ARG A 3 -28.78 53.23 6.93
CA ARG A 3 -28.20 52.82 5.66
C ARG A 3 -26.76 52.43 5.99
N ASP A 4 -26.28 51.39 5.34
CA ASP A 4 -24.92 50.84 5.40
C ASP A 4 -24.73 49.66 6.36
N PHE A 5 -25.26 48.49 5.97
CA PHE A 5 -24.61 47.19 6.22
C PHE A 5 -25.28 46.08 5.38
N LEU A 6 -25.08 46.07 4.06
CA LEU A 6 -25.55 44.97 3.20
C LEU A 6 -24.82 45.01 1.85
N LEU A 7 -23.51 44.77 1.83
CA LEU A 7 -22.79 44.54 0.57
C LEU A 7 -21.43 43.83 0.74
N THR A 8 -21.32 42.71 1.46
CA THR A 8 -20.11 41.83 1.32
C THR A 8 -20.31 40.43 1.91
N VAL A 9 -21.13 39.57 1.31
CA VAL A 9 -20.96 38.10 1.43
C VAL A 9 -21.39 37.44 0.13
N LEU A 10 -20.51 37.51 -0.88
CA LEU A 10 -20.53 36.60 -2.01
C LEU A 10 -19.09 36.42 -2.50
N LEU A 11 -18.19 36.04 -1.58
CA LEU A 11 -17.00 35.30 -1.97
C LEU A 11 -17.44 33.85 -2.12
N ALA A 12 -17.59 33.41 -3.37
CA ALA A 12 -17.54 32.01 -3.69
C ALA A 12 -16.20 31.48 -3.18
N ALA A 13 -16.25 30.65 -2.14
CA ALA A 13 -15.17 29.74 -1.84
C ALA A 13 -15.08 28.77 -3.02
N ILE A 14 -14.30 29.14 -4.04
CA ILE A 14 -13.73 28.17 -4.96
C ILE A 14 -12.73 27.41 -4.09
N GLY A 15 -13.19 26.31 -3.49
CA GLY A 15 -12.28 25.33 -2.91
C GLY A 15 -11.31 24.95 -4.02
N LEU A 16 -10.03 25.30 -3.86
CA LEU A 16 -8.97 24.74 -4.67
C LEU A 16 -8.98 23.24 -4.37
N GLN A 17 -9.58 22.46 -5.28
CA GLN A 17 -9.54 21.01 -5.21
C GLN A 17 -8.09 20.56 -5.37
N ALA A 18 -7.64 19.62 -4.53
CA ALA A 18 -6.32 19.02 -4.63
C ALA A 18 -6.34 18.01 -5.79
N LEU A 19 -6.08 18.50 -7.00
CA LEU A 19 -6.19 17.71 -8.21
C LEU A 19 -4.88 16.99 -8.57
N ALA A 20 -4.97 15.76 -9.07
CA ALA A 20 -3.82 15.04 -9.65
C ALA A 20 -3.41 15.64 -11.01
N ILE A 21 -4.39 16.08 -11.80
CA ILE A 21 -4.20 16.82 -13.05
C ILE A 21 -4.50 18.29 -12.78
N ASP A 22 -3.63 19.22 -13.16
CA ASP A 22 -3.96 20.64 -13.03
C ASP A 22 -5.16 21.02 -13.90
N HIS A 23 -5.94 22.04 -13.50
CA HIS A 23 -7.03 22.58 -14.33
C HIS A 23 -8.01 21.53 -14.90
N LYS A 24 -8.37 20.50 -14.13
CA LYS A 24 -9.29 19.43 -14.57
C LYS A 24 -10.56 19.97 -15.23
N GLY A 25 -10.97 19.35 -16.33
CA GLY A 25 -12.19 19.71 -17.08
C GLY A 25 -11.98 20.74 -18.19
N ILE A 26 -10.74 21.16 -18.46
CA ILE A 26 -10.45 22.07 -19.58
C ILE A 26 -10.46 21.37 -20.93
N THR A 27 -10.40 20.04 -21.01
CA THR A 27 -10.56 19.28 -22.27
C THR A 27 -11.99 18.74 -22.44
N SER A 28 -12.41 18.58 -23.69
CA SER A 28 -13.74 18.06 -24.05
C SER A 28 -13.70 17.36 -25.40
N THR A 29 -14.49 16.29 -25.54
CA THR A 29 -14.66 15.57 -26.80
C THR A 29 -15.56 16.32 -27.79
N GLN A 30 -16.22 17.39 -27.35
CA GLN A 30 -17.00 18.27 -28.22
C GLN A 30 -16.10 19.34 -28.85
N LEU A 31 -16.24 19.53 -30.16
CA LEU A 31 -15.62 20.65 -30.87
C LEU A 31 -16.54 21.86 -30.85
N SER A 32 -15.97 23.05 -30.65
CA SER A 32 -16.73 24.30 -30.68
C SER A 32 -15.81 25.48 -31.01
N PRO A 33 -16.30 26.55 -31.68
CA PRO A 33 -15.48 27.71 -32.05
C PRO A 33 -14.86 28.48 -30.87
N ASP A 34 -15.46 28.40 -29.68
CA ASP A 34 -14.97 29.01 -28.44
C ASP A 34 -13.82 28.20 -27.78
N ARG A 35 -13.43 27.07 -28.37
CA ARG A 35 -12.38 26.17 -27.88
C ARG A 35 -11.29 26.01 -28.94
N PHE A 36 -10.09 25.62 -28.51
CA PHE A 36 -9.02 25.27 -29.42
C PHE A 36 -9.09 23.77 -29.73
N THR A 37 -9.17 23.41 -31.01
CA THR A 37 -9.23 22.00 -31.43
C THR A 37 -7.84 21.37 -31.38
N LEU A 38 -7.71 20.30 -30.59
CA LEU A 38 -6.51 19.47 -30.50
C LEU A 38 -6.54 18.31 -31.49
N ILE A 39 -7.70 17.68 -31.66
CA ILE A 39 -7.91 16.53 -32.55
C ILE A 39 -9.25 16.73 -33.26
N GLU A 40 -9.28 16.55 -34.58
CA GLU A 40 -10.50 16.58 -35.39
C GLU A 40 -10.53 15.37 -36.33
N ASN A 41 -11.57 14.56 -36.27
CA ASN A 41 -11.72 13.33 -37.07
C ASN A 41 -10.46 12.44 -37.02
N ALA A 42 -9.98 12.17 -35.81
CA ALA A 42 -8.76 11.42 -35.52
C ALA A 42 -7.47 12.02 -36.12
N THR A 43 -7.49 13.30 -36.53
CA THR A 43 -6.32 14.03 -37.01
C THR A 43 -5.85 15.00 -35.93
N PRO A 44 -4.69 14.76 -35.30
CA PRO A 44 -4.14 15.69 -34.31
C PRO A 44 -3.64 16.99 -34.93
N GLY A 45 -3.59 18.04 -34.11
CA GLY A 45 -2.94 19.30 -34.45
C GLY A 45 -1.44 19.13 -34.68
N THR A 46 -0.89 19.96 -35.56
CA THR A 46 0.54 19.99 -35.89
C THR A 46 1.34 20.69 -34.78
N ILE A 47 2.43 20.06 -34.33
CA ILE A 47 3.34 20.59 -33.31
C ILE A 47 4.46 21.37 -34.01
N LEU A 48 4.58 22.66 -33.72
CA LEU A 48 5.67 23.53 -34.15
C LEU A 48 6.66 23.73 -33.01
N ILE A 49 7.93 23.43 -33.27
CA ILE A 49 9.04 23.64 -32.34
C ILE A 49 10.24 24.23 -33.09
N ASP A 50 11.07 25.04 -32.41
CA ASP A 50 12.34 25.51 -33.00
C ASP A 50 13.33 24.35 -33.08
N GLU A 51 13.99 24.15 -34.22
CA GLU A 51 14.97 23.09 -34.42
C GLU A 51 16.21 23.21 -33.51
N ASN A 52 16.40 24.38 -32.88
CA ASN A 52 17.48 24.65 -31.93
C ASN A 52 17.02 24.60 -30.46
N GLU A 53 15.82 24.09 -30.17
CA GLU A 53 15.40 23.82 -28.79
C GLU A 53 16.29 22.78 -28.11
N ASP A 54 16.24 22.78 -26.78
CA ASP A 54 16.98 21.80 -25.98
C ASP A 54 16.56 20.36 -26.30
N GLY A 55 17.52 19.43 -26.27
CA GLY A 55 17.30 18.01 -26.57
C GLY A 55 16.19 17.38 -25.72
N GLY A 56 16.09 17.74 -24.44
CA GLY A 56 15.02 17.25 -23.56
C GLY A 56 13.64 17.74 -23.95
N VAL A 57 13.53 18.99 -24.41
CA VAL A 57 12.27 19.55 -24.94
C VAL A 57 11.88 18.83 -26.23
N MET A 58 12.85 18.54 -27.09
CA MET A 58 12.64 17.77 -28.32
C MET A 58 12.18 16.33 -28.04
N ILE A 59 12.72 15.67 -27.01
CA ILE A 59 12.28 14.35 -26.56
C ILE A 59 10.82 14.43 -26.07
N ALA A 60 10.50 15.38 -25.20
CA ALA A 60 9.12 15.55 -24.70
C ALA A 60 8.13 15.86 -25.84
N ALA A 61 8.50 16.69 -26.82
CA ALA A 61 7.66 16.98 -27.98
C ALA A 61 7.40 15.74 -28.85
N ARG A 62 8.40 14.85 -29.00
CA ARG A 62 8.21 13.55 -29.67
C ARG A 62 7.31 12.63 -28.86
N ASN A 63 7.45 12.60 -27.54
CA ASN A 63 6.53 11.85 -26.68
C ASN A 63 5.10 12.36 -26.84
N LEU A 64 4.86 13.67 -26.86
CA LEU A 64 3.54 14.23 -27.14
C LEU A 64 3.01 13.84 -28.54
N GLN A 65 3.86 13.82 -29.57
CA GLN A 65 3.49 13.32 -30.89
C GLN A 65 3.02 11.85 -30.84
N GLU A 66 3.70 11.01 -30.06
CA GLU A 66 3.36 9.62 -29.82
C GLU A 66 2.09 9.46 -28.96
N ASP A 67 1.87 10.37 -28.02
CA ASP A 67 0.70 10.42 -27.14
C ASP A 67 -0.56 10.80 -27.92
N PHE A 68 -0.47 11.75 -28.85
CA PHE A 68 -1.53 11.97 -29.84
C PHE A 68 -1.81 10.72 -30.69
N GLY A 69 -0.77 9.93 -30.99
CA GLY A 69 -0.91 8.63 -31.64
C GLY A 69 -1.72 7.64 -30.81
N ARG A 70 -1.47 7.56 -29.50
CA ARG A 70 -2.22 6.70 -28.56
C ARG A 70 -3.68 7.13 -28.44
N VAL A 71 -3.92 8.45 -28.38
CA VAL A 71 -5.26 9.02 -28.19
C VAL A 71 -6.09 8.97 -29.47
N SER A 72 -5.52 9.25 -30.65
CA SER A 72 -6.31 9.38 -31.89
C SER A 72 -6.16 8.21 -32.86
N GLY A 73 -5.13 7.37 -32.68
CA GLY A 73 -4.71 6.38 -33.67
C GLY A 73 -3.79 6.94 -34.77
N ASN A 74 -3.61 8.27 -34.85
CA ASN A 74 -2.69 8.91 -35.79
C ASN A 74 -1.68 9.78 -35.04
N ARG A 75 -0.40 9.72 -35.43
CA ARG A 75 0.63 10.57 -34.82
C ARG A 75 0.44 12.03 -35.25
N ALA A 76 0.67 12.96 -34.34
CA ALA A 76 0.73 14.37 -34.70
C ALA A 76 1.91 14.65 -35.65
N THR A 77 1.80 15.63 -36.54
CA THR A 77 2.94 16.05 -37.35
C THR A 77 3.82 17.00 -36.53
N LEU A 78 5.13 16.73 -36.44
CA LEU A 78 6.10 17.63 -35.82
C LEU A 78 6.87 18.37 -36.92
N VAL A 79 6.85 19.70 -36.86
CA VAL A 79 7.42 20.58 -37.88
C VAL A 79 8.32 21.64 -37.25
N PHE A 80 9.26 22.14 -38.04
CA PHE A 80 10.19 23.20 -37.63
C PHE A 80 9.88 24.55 -38.25
N ARG A 81 8.84 24.65 -39.07
CA ARG A 81 8.38 25.88 -39.71
C ARG A 81 6.86 25.90 -39.74
N PRO A 82 6.21 27.08 -39.65
CA PRO A 82 4.76 27.15 -39.69
C PRO A 82 4.26 26.75 -41.10
N ASP A 83 3.50 25.66 -41.17
CA ASP A 83 2.94 25.12 -42.41
C ASP A 83 1.42 24.81 -42.33
N SER A 84 0.80 25.09 -41.18
CA SER A 84 -0.63 24.88 -40.92
C SER A 84 -1.28 26.14 -40.37
N SER A 85 -2.58 26.30 -40.61
CA SER A 85 -3.36 27.41 -40.07
C SER A 85 -3.66 27.28 -38.56
N ARG A 86 -3.51 26.09 -37.97
CA ARG A 86 -3.72 25.81 -36.54
C ARG A 86 -2.55 24.97 -36.04
N LEU A 87 -1.88 25.44 -34.99
CA LEU A 87 -0.63 24.83 -34.49
C LEU A 87 -0.63 24.66 -32.97
N ILE A 88 0.20 23.74 -32.48
CA ILE A 88 0.64 23.69 -31.08
C ILE A 88 2.09 24.19 -31.08
N ILE A 89 2.36 25.37 -30.53
CA ILE A 89 3.70 25.97 -30.53
C ILE A 89 4.37 25.70 -29.19
N VAL A 90 5.54 25.10 -29.21
CA VAL A 90 6.28 24.70 -28.01
C VAL A 90 7.65 25.37 -27.99
N GLY A 91 8.07 25.88 -26.84
CA GLY A 91 9.46 26.32 -26.67
C GLY A 91 9.78 27.01 -25.35
N THR A 92 11.07 27.18 -25.10
CA THR A 92 11.61 27.97 -24.00
C THR A 92 11.58 29.46 -24.37
N LEU A 93 11.91 30.34 -23.42
CA LEU A 93 12.13 31.77 -23.68
C LEU A 93 13.24 32.06 -24.72
N LYS A 94 14.06 31.06 -25.09
CA LYS A 94 15.10 31.16 -26.12
C LYS A 94 14.61 30.78 -27.52
N SER A 95 13.48 30.09 -27.66
CA SER A 95 12.93 29.72 -28.98
C SER A 95 12.60 30.95 -29.80
N ARG A 96 12.91 30.90 -31.09
CA ARG A 96 12.58 31.98 -32.03
C ARG A 96 11.08 32.30 -32.05
N TYR A 97 10.24 31.27 -31.96
CA TYR A 97 8.78 31.42 -31.98
C TYR A 97 8.26 32.04 -30.69
N ILE A 98 8.73 31.56 -29.53
CA ILE A 98 8.31 32.13 -28.24
C ILE A 98 8.81 33.58 -28.09
N ASN A 99 10.04 33.85 -28.54
CA ASN A 99 10.60 35.20 -28.51
C ASN A 99 9.82 36.17 -29.42
N GLU A 100 9.43 35.74 -30.62
CA GLU A 100 8.60 36.52 -31.54
C GLU A 100 7.23 36.84 -30.89
N LEU A 101 6.57 35.84 -30.30
CA LEU A 101 5.30 36.04 -29.59
C LEU A 101 5.41 37.04 -28.42
N ILE A 102 6.50 37.01 -27.66
CA ILE A 102 6.75 37.98 -26.58
C ILE A 102 7.04 39.38 -27.13
N THR A 103 7.85 39.47 -28.20
CA THR A 103 8.24 40.73 -28.82
C THR A 103 7.04 41.45 -29.43
N GLU A 104 6.14 40.70 -30.06
CA GLU A 104 4.88 41.18 -30.60
C GLU A 104 3.78 41.37 -29.53
N LYS A 105 4.09 41.12 -28.25
CA LYS A 105 3.18 41.26 -27.09
C LYS A 105 1.93 40.37 -27.18
N LYS A 106 2.05 39.21 -27.84
CA LYS A 106 0.98 38.20 -27.93
C LYS A 106 0.91 37.30 -26.71
N ILE A 107 2.04 37.13 -26.01
CA ILE A 107 2.12 36.52 -24.68
C ILE A 107 2.98 37.39 -23.76
N ASP A 108 2.72 37.37 -22.45
CA ASP A 108 3.50 38.12 -21.46
C ASP A 108 4.70 37.30 -20.96
N GLY A 109 5.89 37.59 -21.51
CA GLY A 109 7.13 36.93 -21.10
C GLY A 109 7.54 37.20 -19.64
N THR A 110 6.97 38.20 -18.96
CA THR A 110 7.27 38.48 -17.55
C THR A 110 6.70 37.43 -16.61
N GLU A 111 5.69 36.66 -17.05
CA GLU A 111 5.14 35.54 -16.29
C GLU A 111 6.11 34.36 -16.15
N LEU A 112 7.14 34.28 -16.99
CA LEU A 112 8.09 33.17 -17.07
C LEU A 112 9.54 33.59 -16.75
N LYS A 113 9.91 34.84 -17.03
CA LYS A 113 11.29 35.31 -16.87
C LYS A 113 11.74 35.25 -15.41
N GLY A 114 12.80 34.48 -15.15
CA GLY A 114 13.38 34.33 -13.82
C GLY A 114 12.62 33.36 -12.90
N LYS A 115 11.61 32.66 -13.43
CA LYS A 115 10.85 31.63 -12.73
C LYS A 115 11.55 30.28 -12.84
N ASN A 116 11.34 29.42 -11.85
CA ASN A 116 11.89 28.08 -11.81
C ASN A 116 10.85 27.05 -12.26
N GLU A 117 11.14 26.34 -13.35
CA GLU A 117 10.37 25.21 -13.88
C GLU A 117 8.87 25.48 -14.11
N LYS A 118 8.52 26.73 -14.42
CA LYS A 118 7.14 27.15 -14.69
C LYS A 118 6.83 27.05 -16.19
N TYR A 119 5.62 26.60 -16.52
CA TYR A 119 5.06 26.71 -17.87
C TYR A 119 3.89 27.69 -17.93
N LEU A 120 3.58 28.14 -19.14
CA LEU A 120 2.39 28.85 -19.55
C LEU A 120 1.80 28.13 -20.77
N MET A 121 0.58 27.64 -20.64
CA MET A 121 -0.21 27.07 -21.73
C MET A 121 -1.38 28.00 -22.04
N THR A 122 -1.40 28.58 -23.24
CA THR A 122 -2.42 29.57 -23.61
C THR A 122 -2.75 29.56 -25.10
N VAL A 123 -3.98 29.90 -25.46
CA VAL A 123 -4.39 29.99 -26.87
C VAL A 123 -4.17 31.42 -27.37
N VAL A 124 -3.46 31.55 -28.49
CA VAL A 124 -3.12 32.82 -29.12
C VAL A 124 -3.70 32.90 -30.52
N ASP A 125 -4.43 33.97 -30.82
CA ASP A 125 -4.93 34.27 -32.16
C ASP A 125 -3.84 34.94 -33.01
N HIS A 126 -3.78 34.57 -34.29
CA HIS A 126 -2.80 35.03 -35.28
C HIS A 126 -1.34 35.04 -34.76
N PRO A 127 -0.84 33.91 -34.22
CA PRO A 127 0.44 33.86 -33.49
C PRO A 127 1.64 34.16 -34.39
N LEU A 128 1.62 33.69 -35.64
CA LEU A 128 2.68 33.87 -36.63
C LEU A 128 2.04 34.17 -38.01
N PRO A 129 2.77 34.75 -38.97
CA PRO A 129 2.26 34.94 -40.33
C PRO A 129 1.72 33.65 -40.94
N GLY A 130 0.47 33.67 -41.42
CA GLY A 130 -0.20 32.51 -42.02
C GLY A 130 -0.86 31.52 -41.04
N VAL A 131 -0.63 31.68 -39.73
CA VAL A 131 -1.26 30.87 -38.68
C VAL A 131 -2.45 31.63 -38.11
N LYS A 132 -3.65 31.02 -38.07
CA LYS A 132 -4.88 31.66 -37.56
C LYS A 132 -4.97 31.62 -36.05
N GLU A 133 -4.57 30.52 -35.43
CA GLU A 133 -4.57 30.34 -33.98
C GLU A 133 -3.55 29.27 -33.58
N ALA A 134 -3.01 29.35 -32.36
CA ALA A 134 -2.20 28.28 -31.79
C ALA A 134 -2.43 28.09 -30.30
N LEU A 135 -2.28 26.86 -29.83
CA LEU A 135 -2.03 26.57 -28.43
C LEU A 135 -0.52 26.72 -28.19
N VAL A 136 -0.12 27.70 -27.40
CA VAL A 136 1.27 27.98 -27.07
C VAL A 136 1.61 27.38 -25.72
N ILE A 137 2.66 26.56 -25.66
CA ILE A 137 3.29 26.03 -24.44
C ILE A 137 4.68 26.67 -24.33
N ALA A 138 4.79 27.67 -23.46
CA ALA A 138 6.03 28.39 -23.19
C ALA A 138 6.53 28.09 -21.78
N GLY A 139 7.81 27.77 -21.63
CA GLY A 139 8.43 27.47 -20.33
C GLY A 139 9.50 28.48 -19.92
N SER A 140 9.66 28.68 -18.61
CA SER A 140 10.72 29.52 -18.03
C SER A 140 12.12 28.96 -18.30
N ASP A 141 12.23 27.64 -18.38
CA ASP A 141 13.42 26.86 -18.64
C ASP A 141 13.06 25.50 -19.28
N LYS A 142 14.07 24.65 -19.52
CA LYS A 142 13.94 23.32 -20.12
C LYS A 142 12.83 22.48 -19.46
N ARG A 143 12.89 22.33 -18.13
CA ARG A 143 11.95 21.49 -17.37
C ARG A 143 10.55 22.11 -17.34
N GLY A 144 10.45 23.44 -17.25
CA GLY A 144 9.17 24.13 -17.40
C GLY A 144 8.46 23.76 -18.71
N VAL A 145 9.13 23.80 -19.86
CA VAL A 145 8.52 23.38 -21.13
C VAL A 145 8.12 21.91 -21.11
N ILE A 146 8.99 21.03 -20.62
CA ILE A 146 8.72 19.59 -20.53
C ILE A 146 7.46 19.31 -19.70
N TYR A 147 7.29 19.98 -18.55
CA TYR A 147 6.08 19.82 -17.74
C TYR A 147 4.83 20.36 -18.43
N GLY A 148 4.93 21.47 -19.17
CA GLY A 148 3.80 21.97 -19.97
C GLY A 148 3.39 21.02 -21.10
N ILE A 149 4.37 20.34 -21.71
CA ILE A 149 4.11 19.30 -22.71
C ILE A 149 3.42 18.09 -22.08
N TYR A 150 3.93 17.60 -20.94
CA TYR A 150 3.34 16.44 -20.26
C TYR A 150 2.01 16.76 -19.58
N GLU A 151 1.78 18.00 -19.16
CA GLU A 151 0.45 18.50 -18.78
C GLU A 151 -0.53 18.31 -19.94
N LEU A 152 -0.18 18.77 -21.16
CA LEU A 152 -1.05 18.58 -22.32
C LEU A 152 -1.27 17.08 -22.59
N SER A 153 -0.22 16.25 -22.49
CA SER A 153 -0.34 14.80 -22.63
C SER A 153 -1.33 14.19 -21.63
N GLU A 154 -1.28 14.64 -20.38
CA GLU A 154 -2.17 14.19 -19.32
C GLU A 154 -3.62 14.64 -19.58
N GLN A 155 -3.80 15.90 -19.99
CA GLN A 155 -5.09 16.49 -20.37
C GLN A 155 -5.77 15.80 -21.55
N ILE A 156 -4.99 15.26 -22.50
CA ILE A 156 -5.53 14.47 -23.62
C ILE A 156 -5.85 13.02 -23.25
N GLY A 157 -5.55 12.61 -22.01
CA GLY A 157 -5.92 11.31 -21.45
C GLY A 157 -4.78 10.28 -21.37
N VAL A 158 -3.52 10.71 -21.47
CA VAL A 158 -2.37 9.82 -21.26
C VAL A 158 -1.84 9.99 -19.84
N SER A 159 -2.19 9.05 -18.96
CA SER A 159 -1.70 9.00 -17.58
C SER A 159 -0.17 8.94 -17.53
N PRO A 160 0.51 9.55 -16.53
CA PRO A 160 1.92 9.28 -16.22
C PRO A 160 2.23 7.77 -16.11
N TRP A 161 1.24 6.99 -15.69
CA TRP A 161 1.31 5.54 -15.47
C TRP A 161 0.91 4.69 -16.69
N TYR A 162 0.73 5.28 -17.88
CA TYR A 162 0.34 4.54 -19.09
C TYR A 162 1.27 3.36 -19.38
N ASP A 163 2.56 3.53 -19.12
CA ASP A 163 3.58 2.52 -19.33
C ASP A 163 3.94 1.77 -18.04
N TRP A 164 4.00 2.44 -16.90
CA TRP A 164 4.45 1.83 -15.65
C TRP A 164 3.37 1.05 -14.87
N ALA A 165 2.09 1.23 -15.22
CA ALA A 165 0.99 0.46 -14.65
C ALA A 165 -0.07 0.05 -15.70
N ASP A 166 0.29 0.03 -16.99
CA ASP A 166 -0.57 -0.36 -18.11
C ASP A 166 -1.91 0.38 -18.15
N VAL A 167 -1.91 1.64 -17.73
CA VAL A 167 -3.13 2.46 -17.71
C VAL A 167 -3.53 2.75 -19.17
N PRO A 168 -4.74 2.35 -19.59
CA PRO A 168 -5.12 2.46 -20.99
C PRO A 168 -5.37 3.91 -21.38
N VAL A 169 -5.02 4.24 -22.62
CA VAL A 169 -5.35 5.54 -23.24
C VAL A 169 -6.66 5.39 -24.02
N VAL A 170 -7.66 6.21 -23.68
CA VAL A 170 -8.97 6.16 -24.33
C VAL A 170 -8.90 6.82 -25.71
N LEU A 171 -9.33 6.10 -26.75
CA LEU A 171 -9.37 6.63 -28.11
C LEU A 171 -10.39 7.77 -28.24
N GLN A 172 -9.97 8.87 -28.87
CA GLN A 172 -10.78 10.07 -29.13
C GLN A 172 -10.75 10.43 -30.61
N GLN A 173 -11.94 10.56 -31.21
CA GLN A 173 -12.08 11.07 -32.57
C GLN A 173 -11.93 12.60 -32.63
N ASN A 174 -12.41 13.28 -31.60
CA ASN A 174 -12.40 14.73 -31.51
C ASN A 174 -11.99 15.12 -30.10
N LEU A 175 -11.17 16.16 -29.98
CA LEU A 175 -10.75 16.69 -28.71
C LEU A 175 -10.48 18.20 -28.84
N SER A 176 -10.96 18.97 -27.87
CA SER A 176 -10.72 20.41 -27.80
C SER A 176 -10.39 20.85 -26.38
N ILE A 177 -9.62 21.91 -26.25
CA ILE A 177 -9.24 22.54 -24.98
C ILE A 177 -9.89 23.92 -24.84
N ALA A 178 -10.35 24.26 -23.65
CA ALA A 178 -10.94 25.55 -23.35
C ALA A 178 -9.92 26.67 -23.54
N ARG A 179 -10.33 27.79 -24.15
CA ARG A 179 -9.48 28.99 -24.23
C ARG A 179 -9.23 29.53 -22.83
N GLY A 180 -7.99 29.91 -22.54
CA GLY A 180 -7.58 30.40 -21.22
C GLY A 180 -6.06 30.44 -21.11
N SER A 181 -5.58 30.83 -19.94
CA SER A 181 -4.17 30.81 -19.55
C SER A 181 -4.00 29.83 -18.40
N TYR A 182 -3.20 28.79 -18.60
CA TYR A 182 -3.03 27.68 -17.66
C TYR A 182 -1.57 27.54 -17.25
N THR A 183 -1.34 27.32 -15.96
CA THR A 183 -0.02 27.10 -15.36
C THR A 183 -0.17 26.33 -14.07
N ALA A 184 0.85 25.54 -13.74
CA ALA A 184 1.00 24.88 -12.45
C ALA A 184 1.69 25.76 -11.40
N GLY A 185 2.16 26.97 -11.78
CA GLY A 185 3.02 27.81 -10.95
C GLY A 185 4.48 27.37 -10.95
N GLU A 186 5.21 27.75 -9.91
CA GLU A 186 6.56 27.25 -9.62
C GLU A 186 6.43 26.09 -8.61
N PRO A 187 7.26 25.03 -8.70
CA PRO A 187 7.24 23.98 -7.70
C PRO A 187 7.68 24.54 -6.34
N ALA A 188 6.96 24.17 -5.29
CA ALA A 188 7.26 24.56 -3.92
C ALA A 188 8.58 23.95 -3.43
N VAL A 189 8.85 22.70 -3.80
CA VAL A 189 10.11 22.00 -3.49
C VAL A 189 11.03 22.01 -4.71
N LYS A 190 12.29 22.42 -4.56
CA LYS A 190 13.19 22.62 -5.71
C LYS A 190 13.61 21.32 -6.41
N TYR A 191 14.07 20.31 -5.67
CA TYR A 191 14.47 19.00 -6.17
C TYR A 191 13.48 17.96 -5.67
N ARG A 192 12.82 17.24 -6.58
CA ARG A 192 11.71 16.33 -6.29
C ARG A 192 11.97 15.02 -6.98
N GLY A 193 12.12 13.94 -6.22
CA GLY A 193 12.64 12.71 -6.80
C GLY A 193 12.32 11.44 -6.04
N ILE A 194 12.75 10.34 -6.65
CA ILE A 194 12.65 8.99 -6.11
C ILE A 194 14.05 8.37 -5.99
N PHE A 195 14.19 7.41 -5.09
CA PHE A 195 15.37 6.57 -4.93
C PHE A 195 14.95 5.13 -5.21
N LEU A 196 15.50 4.56 -6.29
CA LEU A 196 15.41 3.13 -6.56
C LEU A 196 16.40 2.42 -5.63
N ASN A 197 15.90 1.70 -4.65
CA ASN A 197 16.69 1.00 -3.65
C ASN A 197 16.08 -0.37 -3.40
N ASP A 198 16.77 -1.17 -2.59
CA ASP A 198 16.25 -2.46 -2.17
C ASP A 198 15.89 -3.35 -3.40
N GLU A 199 16.54 -3.09 -4.54
CA GLU A 199 16.09 -3.45 -5.89
C GLU A 199 16.25 -4.94 -6.23
N ALA A 200 16.86 -5.70 -5.31
CA ALA A 200 17.05 -7.13 -5.43
C ALA A 200 16.12 -7.88 -4.47
N PRO A 201 15.38 -8.90 -4.95
CA PRO A 201 15.48 -9.51 -6.27
C PRO A 201 14.55 -8.93 -7.35
N CYS A 202 13.59 -8.08 -7.01
CA CYS A 202 12.46 -7.80 -7.91
C CYS A 202 12.85 -6.95 -9.13
N LEU A 203 13.21 -5.69 -8.93
CA LEU A 203 13.54 -4.76 -10.02
C LEU A 203 14.74 -5.27 -10.83
N THR A 204 15.74 -5.82 -10.17
CA THR A 204 16.91 -6.43 -10.83
C THR A 204 16.53 -7.60 -11.75
N THR A 205 15.66 -8.50 -11.31
CA THR A 205 15.17 -9.61 -12.14
C THR A 205 14.29 -9.11 -13.29
N TRP A 206 13.42 -8.13 -13.02
CA TRP A 206 12.59 -7.54 -14.06
C TRP A 206 13.39 -6.81 -15.13
N VAL A 207 14.43 -6.06 -14.74
CA VAL A 207 15.33 -5.39 -15.70
C VAL A 207 16.07 -6.42 -16.55
N LEU A 208 16.55 -7.51 -15.94
CA LEU A 208 17.16 -8.60 -16.70
C LEU A 208 16.17 -9.21 -17.71
N ASN A 209 14.95 -9.52 -17.29
CA ASN A 209 13.93 -10.12 -18.14
C ASN A 209 13.46 -9.18 -19.27
N THR A 210 13.43 -7.86 -19.02
CA THR A 210 12.90 -6.86 -19.96
C THR A 210 13.96 -6.34 -20.94
N TYR A 211 15.16 -6.04 -20.45
CA TYR A 211 16.22 -5.38 -21.23
C TYR A 211 17.39 -6.31 -21.58
N GLY A 212 17.46 -7.49 -20.97
CA GLY A 212 18.55 -8.46 -21.16
C GLY A 212 19.84 -8.07 -20.45
N THR A 213 19.81 -7.11 -19.52
CA THR A 213 20.99 -6.57 -18.83
C THR A 213 20.99 -6.93 -17.34
N GLN A 214 22.17 -7.19 -16.78
CA GLN A 214 22.33 -7.44 -15.33
C GLN A 214 22.44 -6.12 -14.52
N TYR A 215 22.31 -4.99 -15.20
CA TYR A 215 22.36 -3.63 -14.67
C TYR A 215 21.32 -2.75 -15.36
N GLY A 216 20.94 -1.65 -14.73
CA GLY A 216 20.11 -0.61 -15.33
C GLY A 216 20.91 0.17 -16.37
N ASP A 217 20.61 -0.04 -17.64
CA ASP A 217 21.19 0.72 -18.76
C ASP A 217 20.32 1.92 -19.13
N HIS A 218 20.76 2.72 -20.11
CA HIS A 218 20.06 3.96 -20.47
C HIS A 218 18.64 3.72 -20.99
N ARG A 219 18.31 2.52 -21.49
CA ARG A 219 16.95 2.17 -21.98
C ARG A 219 15.99 2.02 -20.81
N PHE A 220 16.44 1.35 -19.74
CA PHE A 220 15.71 1.28 -18.48
C PHE A 220 15.55 2.66 -17.86
N TYR A 221 16.65 3.39 -17.71
CA TYR A 221 16.63 4.69 -17.05
C TYR A 221 15.84 5.74 -17.84
N ALA A 222 15.83 5.71 -19.19
CA ALA A 222 14.97 6.58 -19.99
C ALA A 222 13.48 6.41 -19.63
N ARG A 223 13.02 5.17 -19.38
CA ARG A 223 11.64 4.91 -18.94
C ARG A 223 11.37 5.43 -17.52
N VAL A 224 12.36 5.36 -16.63
CA VAL A 224 12.27 5.95 -15.27
C VAL A 224 12.23 7.49 -15.36
N PHE A 225 13.08 8.09 -16.19
CA PHE A 225 13.15 9.54 -16.38
C PHE A 225 11.87 10.11 -16.98
N GLU A 226 11.28 9.43 -17.97
CA GLU A 226 9.99 9.83 -18.53
C GLU A 226 8.91 9.86 -17.44
N LEU A 227 8.83 8.82 -16.61
CA LEU A 227 7.87 8.77 -15.51
C LEU A 227 8.05 9.93 -14.53
N ILE A 228 9.28 10.16 -14.07
CA ILE A 228 9.60 11.25 -13.14
C ILE A 228 9.18 12.59 -13.73
N LEU A 229 9.49 12.86 -14.99
CA LEU A 229 9.13 14.11 -15.65
C LEU A 229 7.62 14.26 -15.88
N ARG A 230 6.90 13.17 -16.20
CA ARG A 230 5.43 13.16 -16.31
C ARG A 230 4.76 13.45 -14.96
N LEU A 231 5.33 12.96 -13.86
CA LEU A 231 4.93 13.27 -12.49
C LEU A 231 5.54 14.58 -11.96
N ARG A 232 6.16 15.39 -12.82
CA ARG A 232 6.76 16.69 -12.52
C ARG A 232 7.84 16.68 -11.43
N GLY A 233 8.46 15.51 -11.24
CA GLY A 233 9.74 15.37 -10.57
C GLY A 233 10.91 15.76 -11.49
N ASN A 234 12.09 15.96 -10.90
CA ASN A 234 13.32 16.31 -11.61
C ASN A 234 14.57 15.62 -11.07
N PHE A 235 14.45 14.77 -10.04
CA PHE A 235 15.58 14.24 -9.30
C PHE A 235 15.53 12.71 -9.19
N LEU A 236 16.68 12.04 -9.26
CA LEU A 236 16.79 10.59 -9.08
C LEU A 236 18.05 10.24 -8.27
N TRP A 237 17.88 9.34 -7.31
CA TRP A 237 18.94 8.45 -6.86
C TRP A 237 18.80 7.09 -7.55
N PRO A 238 19.79 6.67 -8.36
CA PRO A 238 19.71 5.42 -9.11
C PRO A 238 19.92 4.19 -8.21
N ALA A 239 19.50 3.02 -8.71
CA ALA A 239 19.77 1.74 -8.07
C ALA A 239 21.28 1.50 -7.94
N MET A 240 21.69 1.02 -6.77
CA MET A 240 23.08 1.09 -6.32
C MET A 240 23.58 -0.11 -5.51
N TRP A 241 22.72 -1.07 -5.12
CA TRP A 241 23.15 -2.24 -4.35
C TRP A 241 24.16 -3.07 -5.15
N SER A 242 23.81 -3.40 -6.39
CA SER A 242 24.66 -4.19 -7.29
C SER A 242 25.12 -3.42 -8.52
N TRP A 243 24.49 -2.28 -8.79
CA TRP A 243 24.71 -1.46 -9.98
C TRP A 243 25.55 -0.22 -9.69
N SER A 244 26.11 0.36 -10.74
CA SER A 244 26.79 1.65 -10.71
C SER A 244 26.31 2.46 -11.91
N PHE A 245 25.33 3.32 -11.69
CA PHE A 245 24.73 4.18 -12.71
C PHE A 245 25.74 4.83 -13.66
N TYR A 246 26.79 5.46 -13.12
CA TYR A 246 27.77 6.17 -13.94
C TYR A 246 28.76 5.25 -14.67
N ALA A 247 28.98 4.02 -14.19
CA ALA A 247 30.02 3.13 -14.69
C ALA A 247 29.49 1.96 -15.52
N ASP A 248 28.26 1.52 -15.29
CA ASP A 248 27.65 0.38 -15.97
C ASP A 248 27.29 0.71 -17.42
N ASP A 249 26.81 1.93 -17.68
CA ASP A 249 26.53 2.44 -19.02
C ASP A 249 26.89 3.93 -19.10
N PRO A 250 27.85 4.35 -19.95
CA PRO A 250 28.22 5.76 -20.09
C PRO A 250 27.08 6.65 -20.62
N GLU A 251 26.07 6.07 -21.28
CA GLU A 251 24.91 6.83 -21.77
C GLU A 251 23.90 7.15 -20.66
N ASN A 252 23.99 6.54 -19.47
CA ASN A 252 23.06 6.77 -18.37
C ASN A 252 23.00 8.26 -17.95
N SER A 253 24.15 8.83 -17.58
CA SER A 253 24.24 10.24 -17.15
C SER A 253 23.92 11.21 -18.28
N LYS A 254 24.34 10.90 -19.51
CA LYS A 254 24.02 11.70 -20.69
C LYS A 254 22.52 11.73 -20.96
N THR A 255 21.86 10.57 -20.91
CA THR A 255 20.41 10.45 -21.08
C THR A 255 19.65 11.22 -20.01
N ALA A 256 20.09 11.12 -18.74
CA ALA A 256 19.51 11.88 -17.64
C ALA A 256 19.61 13.40 -17.90
N HIS A 257 20.81 13.88 -18.19
CA HIS A 257 21.07 15.30 -18.43
C HIS A 257 20.30 15.85 -19.63
N GLU A 258 20.28 15.11 -20.75
CA GLU A 258 19.55 15.46 -21.96
C GLU A 258 18.05 15.53 -21.71
N MET A 259 17.46 14.51 -21.07
CA MET A 259 16.03 14.51 -20.71
C MET A 259 15.68 15.57 -19.65
N GLY A 260 16.65 16.00 -18.85
CA GLY A 260 16.49 17.04 -17.83
C GLY A 260 16.36 16.52 -16.40
N ILE A 261 16.68 15.25 -16.15
CA ILE A 261 16.79 14.68 -14.81
C ILE A 261 18.13 15.06 -14.18
N ILE A 262 18.06 15.50 -12.94
CA ILE A 262 19.19 15.77 -12.07
C ILE A 262 19.52 14.47 -11.34
N ILE A 263 20.76 14.01 -11.43
CA ILE A 263 21.21 12.82 -10.70
C ILE A 263 21.84 13.24 -9.38
N GLY A 264 21.58 12.46 -8.34
CA GLY A 264 22.35 12.46 -7.11
C GLY A 264 22.75 11.05 -6.74
N THR A 265 23.50 10.93 -5.65
CA THR A 265 23.87 9.66 -5.05
C THR A 265 23.44 9.62 -3.59
N THR A 266 23.26 8.43 -3.02
CA THR A 266 22.75 8.28 -1.66
C THR A 266 23.68 8.89 -0.61
N HIS A 267 23.21 8.98 0.63
CA HIS A 267 23.92 9.60 1.76
C HIS A 267 25.29 8.99 2.11
N HIS A 268 25.64 7.82 1.58
CA HIS A 268 26.93 7.17 1.79
C HIS A 268 27.75 6.98 0.50
N GLU A 269 27.34 7.63 -0.59
CA GLU A 269 27.98 7.58 -1.91
C GLU A 269 28.53 8.97 -2.32
N PRO A 270 29.56 9.48 -1.64
CA PRO A 270 29.98 10.87 -1.84
C PRO A 270 30.67 11.10 -3.19
N MET A 271 30.65 12.36 -3.62
CA MET A 271 31.43 12.90 -4.74
C MET A 271 31.08 12.30 -6.12
N ALA A 272 29.79 12.04 -6.36
CA ALA A 272 29.26 11.48 -7.62
C ALA A 272 29.91 10.13 -8.00
N ARG A 273 30.18 9.31 -6.99
CA ARG A 273 30.67 7.93 -7.14
C ARG A 273 29.65 6.96 -6.59
N ASN A 274 29.21 6.00 -7.41
CA ASN A 274 28.35 4.93 -6.89
C ASN A 274 29.17 3.97 -6.03
N HIS A 275 28.57 3.44 -4.96
CA HIS A 275 29.25 2.56 -4.00
C HIS A 275 29.94 1.38 -4.69
N GLN A 276 29.28 0.78 -5.68
CA GLN A 276 29.79 -0.38 -6.41
C GLN A 276 31.06 -0.08 -7.23
N GLU A 277 31.34 1.17 -7.58
CA GLU A 277 32.63 1.53 -8.21
C GLU A 277 33.81 1.24 -7.28
N TRP A 278 33.62 1.48 -5.98
CA TRP A 278 34.61 1.12 -4.96
C TRP A 278 34.59 -0.38 -4.69
N ALA A 279 33.42 -0.96 -4.42
CA ALA A 279 33.29 -2.35 -4.00
C ALA A 279 33.87 -3.33 -5.04
N ARG A 280 33.62 -3.10 -6.33
CA ARG A 280 34.13 -3.94 -7.44
C ARG A 280 35.65 -3.90 -7.58
N LYS A 281 36.30 -2.83 -7.08
CA LYS A 281 37.75 -2.62 -7.14
C LYS A 281 38.39 -2.52 -5.76
N ARG A 282 37.72 -3.04 -4.71
CA ARG A 282 38.18 -2.96 -3.32
C ARG A 282 39.61 -3.48 -3.12
N ASN A 283 39.98 -4.54 -3.84
CA ASN A 283 41.32 -5.11 -3.79
C ASN A 283 42.40 -4.21 -4.40
N GLU A 284 42.03 -3.33 -5.33
CA GLU A 284 42.93 -2.35 -5.97
C GLU A 284 42.99 -1.04 -5.18
N TYR A 285 41.84 -0.59 -4.65
CA TYR A 285 41.74 0.68 -3.93
C TYR A 285 42.14 0.59 -2.45
N GLY A 286 42.02 -0.58 -1.82
CA GLY A 286 42.31 -0.77 -0.40
C GLY A 286 41.12 -0.47 0.51
N ALA A 287 41.41 0.00 1.73
CA ALA A 287 40.37 0.22 2.75
C ALA A 287 39.59 1.52 2.50
N TRP A 288 38.27 1.48 2.70
CA TRP A 288 37.41 2.67 2.75
C TRP A 288 37.58 3.38 4.11
N ASP A 289 38.75 3.97 4.30
CA ASP A 289 39.14 4.64 5.53
C ASP A 289 39.98 5.88 5.21
N TYR A 290 39.38 7.05 5.42
CA TYR A 290 40.03 8.32 5.11
C TYR A 290 41.25 8.62 5.98
N SER A 291 41.35 8.00 7.16
CA SER A 291 42.48 8.22 8.06
C SER A 291 43.74 7.48 7.61
N THR A 292 43.59 6.37 6.87
CA THR A 292 44.69 5.50 6.45
C THR A 292 44.88 5.44 4.93
N ASN A 293 43.88 5.82 4.14
CA ASN A 293 43.88 5.67 2.67
C ASN A 293 43.45 6.95 1.94
N GLN A 294 43.80 8.11 2.50
CA GLN A 294 43.34 9.41 2.01
C GLN A 294 43.65 9.66 0.52
N GLU A 295 44.88 9.41 0.07
CA GLU A 295 45.29 9.74 -1.31
C GLU A 295 44.46 9.02 -2.37
N VAL A 296 44.14 7.73 -2.13
CA VAL A 296 43.33 6.94 -3.04
C VAL A 296 41.89 7.41 -3.03
N ILE A 297 41.34 7.73 -1.86
CA ILE A 297 39.96 8.22 -1.73
C ILE A 297 39.83 9.63 -2.35
N ASP A 298 40.81 10.52 -2.16
CA ASP A 298 40.82 11.85 -2.77
C ASP A 298 40.87 11.76 -4.30
N ARG A 299 41.67 10.83 -4.86
CA ARG A 299 41.66 10.56 -6.31
C ARG A 299 40.32 10.02 -6.78
N PHE A 300 39.74 9.07 -6.04
CA PHE A 300 38.43 8.50 -6.34
C PHE A 300 37.34 9.59 -6.33
N PHE A 301 37.36 10.51 -5.36
CA PHE A 301 36.46 11.66 -5.34
C PHE A 301 36.66 12.59 -6.53
N ARG A 302 37.92 12.88 -6.89
CA ARG A 302 38.24 13.76 -8.02
C ARG A 302 37.67 13.26 -9.34
N GLU A 303 37.90 11.99 -9.66
CA GLU A 303 37.38 11.35 -10.87
C GLU A 303 35.85 11.45 -10.99
N GLY A 304 35.12 11.40 -9.87
CA GLY A 304 33.66 11.53 -9.85
C GLY A 304 33.20 12.93 -10.21
N ILE A 305 33.85 13.95 -9.64
CA ILE A 305 33.55 15.36 -9.96
C ILE A 305 33.94 15.70 -11.39
N GLU A 306 35.08 15.20 -11.87
CA GLU A 306 35.50 15.37 -13.28
C GLU A 306 34.45 14.80 -14.24
N ARG A 307 33.91 13.60 -13.93
CA ARG A 307 32.87 12.94 -14.72
C ARG A 307 31.52 13.65 -14.66
N ALA A 308 31.12 14.15 -13.50
CA ALA A 308 29.88 14.90 -13.33
C ALA A 308 29.98 16.34 -13.88
N SER A 309 31.18 16.80 -14.23
CA SER A 309 31.40 18.15 -14.75
C SER A 309 30.61 18.39 -16.05
N GLY A 310 29.81 19.46 -16.07
CA GLY A 310 28.95 19.80 -17.21
C GLY A 310 27.50 19.30 -17.09
N THR A 311 27.19 18.51 -16.05
CA THR A 311 25.81 18.10 -15.72
C THR A 311 25.16 19.06 -14.72
N GLU A 312 23.90 18.79 -14.35
CA GLU A 312 23.18 19.48 -13.27
C GLU A 312 23.25 18.71 -11.94
N ASP A 313 24.07 17.64 -11.86
CA ASP A 313 24.07 16.68 -10.77
C ASP A 313 24.29 17.31 -9.39
N LEU A 314 23.60 16.77 -8.39
CA LEU A 314 23.69 17.18 -7.00
C LEU A 314 24.76 16.34 -6.28
N ILE A 315 25.82 16.99 -5.83
CA ILE A 315 27.00 16.30 -5.29
C ILE A 315 26.84 16.00 -3.81
N THR A 316 26.74 14.71 -3.46
CA THR A 316 26.78 14.27 -2.06
C THR A 316 28.16 14.51 -1.46
N ILE A 317 28.22 15.15 -0.30
CA ILE A 317 29.44 15.38 0.48
C ILE A 317 29.32 14.78 1.89
N GLY A 318 30.43 14.80 2.63
CA GLY A 318 30.59 13.98 3.83
C GLY A 318 31.03 12.56 3.48
N MET A 319 31.13 11.71 4.49
CA MET A 319 31.52 10.31 4.30
C MET A 319 30.99 9.51 5.48
N ARG A 320 30.39 8.36 5.18
CA ARG A 320 30.05 7.34 6.17
C ARG A 320 30.93 6.11 5.94
N GLY A 321 30.83 5.15 6.86
CA GLY A 321 31.42 3.83 6.67
C GLY A 321 30.91 3.17 5.41
N ASP A 322 31.61 2.13 5.00
CA ASP A 322 31.32 1.40 3.78
C ASP A 322 30.00 0.61 3.92
N GLY A 323 29.14 0.64 2.90
CA GLY A 323 27.86 -0.10 2.89
C GLY A 323 26.85 0.35 3.97
N ASP A 324 26.50 1.63 4.03
CA ASP A 324 25.54 2.22 5.00
C ASP A 324 25.92 2.14 6.50
N THR A 325 27.19 1.87 6.81
CA THR A 325 27.67 1.75 8.20
C THR A 325 28.25 3.04 8.79
N PRO A 326 28.37 3.18 10.13
CA PRO A 326 29.16 4.24 10.74
C PRO A 326 30.64 4.20 10.34
N MET A 327 31.32 5.35 10.32
CA MET A 327 32.77 5.39 10.05
C MET A 327 33.56 4.52 11.04
N GLY A 328 34.28 3.52 10.50
CA GLY A 328 35.05 2.54 11.26
C GLY A 328 34.26 1.33 11.78
N ALA A 329 32.97 1.21 11.44
CA ALA A 329 32.18 0.00 11.65
C ALA A 329 32.42 -1.02 10.52
N LYS A 330 31.90 -2.24 10.71
CA LYS A 330 31.88 -3.30 9.69
C LYS A 330 30.45 -3.56 9.28
N GLU A 331 30.22 -3.70 7.98
CA GLU A 331 28.93 -4.06 7.40
C GLU A 331 28.36 -5.33 8.07
N GLY A 332 27.10 -5.26 8.50
CA GLY A 332 26.41 -6.33 9.23
C GLY A 332 26.74 -6.43 10.73
N GLU A 333 27.66 -5.61 11.27
CA GLU A 333 28.06 -5.61 12.69
C GLU A 333 27.77 -4.30 13.43
N ASP A 334 26.85 -3.47 12.94
CA ASP A 334 26.54 -2.14 13.50
C ASP A 334 26.23 -2.15 15.01
N HIS A 335 25.59 -3.22 15.49
CA HIS A 335 25.27 -3.41 16.91
C HIS A 335 26.48 -3.58 17.84
N LYS A 336 27.67 -3.85 17.28
CA LYS A 336 28.94 -3.99 18.02
C LYS A 336 29.77 -2.71 18.01
N TYR A 337 29.34 -1.68 17.28
CA TYR A 337 30.09 -0.44 17.13
C TYR A 337 30.11 0.37 18.42
N VAL A 338 31.29 0.76 18.88
CA VAL A 338 31.47 1.72 19.99
C VAL A 338 31.69 3.11 19.38
N PRO A 339 30.79 4.09 19.63
CA PRO A 339 30.90 5.41 19.02
C PRO A 339 32.17 6.16 19.43
N ARG A 340 32.85 6.77 18.46
CA ARG A 340 33.99 7.69 18.64
C ARG A 340 33.64 9.08 18.12
N ASP A 341 32.59 9.66 18.68
CA ASP A 341 31.89 10.80 18.09
C ASP A 341 32.80 12.04 17.91
N GLU A 342 33.63 12.41 18.89
CA GLU A 342 34.55 13.56 18.76
C GLU A 342 35.61 13.38 17.66
N ASP A 343 36.19 12.19 17.54
CA ASP A 343 37.20 11.89 16.52
C ASP A 343 36.56 11.83 15.14
N ASN A 344 35.37 11.24 15.03
CA ASN A 344 34.61 11.19 13.79
C ASN A 344 34.18 12.59 13.34
N ILE A 345 33.80 13.49 14.26
CA ILE A 345 33.49 14.89 13.94
C ILE A 345 34.71 15.58 13.32
N LYS A 346 35.88 15.52 13.97
CA LYS A 346 37.12 16.13 13.44
C LYS A 346 37.51 15.56 12.08
N LEU A 347 37.37 14.25 11.90
CA LEU A 347 37.66 13.58 10.65
C LEU A 347 36.68 14.02 9.55
N LEU A 348 35.40 14.14 9.86
CA LEU A 348 34.38 14.57 8.90
C LEU A 348 34.55 16.04 8.50
N GLU A 349 34.95 16.93 9.42
CA GLU A 349 35.33 18.31 9.08
C GLU A 349 36.50 18.35 8.08
N LYS A 350 37.53 17.51 8.30
CA LYS A 350 38.66 17.38 7.38
C LYS A 350 38.21 16.86 6.01
N ILE A 351 37.39 15.82 5.99
CA ILE A 351 36.85 15.21 4.76
C ILE A 351 36.08 16.24 3.95
N ILE A 352 35.13 16.96 4.58
CA ILE A 352 34.28 17.94 3.90
C ILE A 352 35.12 19.09 3.33
N LYS A 353 36.12 19.56 4.10
CA LYS A 353 37.07 20.57 3.61
C LYS A 353 37.81 20.09 2.36
N ASN A 354 38.34 18.87 2.38
CA ASN A 354 39.11 18.32 1.27
C ASN A 354 38.23 18.03 0.05
N GLN A 355 37.02 17.51 0.26
CA GLN A 355 36.02 17.34 -0.79
C GLN A 355 35.71 18.66 -1.50
N ARG A 356 35.52 19.75 -0.76
CA ARG A 356 35.29 21.07 -1.37
C ARG A 356 36.48 21.57 -2.16
N GLN A 357 37.71 21.33 -1.69
CA GLN A 357 38.91 21.65 -2.46
C GLN A 357 38.94 20.84 -3.77
N ILE A 358 38.62 19.54 -3.71
CA ILE A 358 38.53 18.68 -4.90
C ILE A 358 37.46 19.20 -5.87
N ILE A 359 36.29 19.61 -5.38
CA ILE A 359 35.24 20.23 -6.20
C ILE A 359 35.78 21.45 -6.92
N GLN A 360 36.48 22.34 -6.21
CA GLN A 360 37.04 23.54 -6.80
C GLN A 360 38.04 23.24 -7.92
N GLU A 361 38.96 22.31 -7.66
CA GLU A 361 40.03 21.96 -8.58
C GLU A 361 39.51 21.20 -9.81
N ALA A 362 38.60 20.25 -9.63
CA ALA A 362 38.07 19.40 -10.70
C ALA A 362 37.03 20.13 -11.57
N SER A 363 36.15 20.93 -10.97
CA SER A 363 35.10 21.64 -11.73
C SER A 363 35.57 22.98 -12.30
N GLY A 364 36.68 23.54 -11.79
CA GLY A 364 37.17 24.88 -12.13
C GLY A 364 36.27 26.02 -11.62
N LYS A 365 35.30 25.74 -10.76
CA LYS A 365 34.36 26.71 -10.18
C LYS A 365 34.56 26.82 -8.68
N ALA A 366 34.13 27.92 -8.08
CA ALA A 366 34.05 27.99 -6.62
C ALA A 366 33.11 26.89 -6.09
N PRO A 367 33.41 26.21 -4.97
CA PRO A 367 32.58 25.12 -4.46
C PRO A 367 31.12 25.50 -4.30
N GLU A 368 30.82 26.73 -3.88
CA GLU A 368 29.46 27.25 -3.67
C GLU A 368 28.64 27.35 -4.97
N LYS A 369 29.27 27.16 -6.13
CA LYS A 369 28.61 27.11 -7.45
C LYS A 369 28.30 25.70 -7.92
N THR A 370 28.76 24.68 -7.19
CA THR A 370 28.43 23.28 -7.41
C THR A 370 27.43 22.86 -6.34
N PRO A 371 26.18 22.52 -6.71
CA PRO A 371 25.17 22.08 -5.75
C PRO A 371 25.69 20.91 -4.92
N GLN A 372 25.64 21.05 -3.59
CA GLN A 372 26.12 20.04 -2.65
C GLN A 372 25.01 19.68 -1.67
N VAL A 373 25.00 18.42 -1.26
CA VAL A 373 24.09 17.91 -0.22
C VAL A 373 24.87 17.15 0.83
N TRP A 374 24.54 17.38 2.10
CA TRP A 374 25.03 16.59 3.21
C TRP A 374 23.86 15.97 3.97
N ALA A 375 23.84 14.65 4.05
CA ALA A 375 22.79 13.91 4.72
C ALA A 375 23.05 13.77 6.22
N ILE A 376 22.07 14.19 7.01
CA ILE A 376 22.04 14.08 8.47
C ILE A 376 21.38 12.75 8.86
N TYR A 377 21.93 11.65 8.35
CA TYR A 377 21.35 10.32 8.47
C TYR A 377 21.93 9.53 9.66
N LYS A 378 21.08 8.75 10.34
CA LYS A 378 21.44 7.88 11.50
C LYS A 378 22.32 8.60 12.55
N GLU A 379 23.59 8.20 12.68
CA GLU A 379 24.54 8.73 13.67
C GLU A 379 24.99 10.15 13.36
N VAL A 380 24.95 10.57 12.09
CA VAL A 380 25.35 11.91 11.66
C VAL A 380 24.45 13.00 12.28
N GLN A 381 23.21 12.66 12.61
CA GLN A 381 22.33 13.53 13.38
C GLN A 381 22.92 13.87 14.76
N ARG A 382 23.55 12.91 15.44
CA ARG A 382 24.24 13.20 16.71
C ARG A 382 25.40 14.16 16.49
N TYR A 383 26.18 14.00 15.42
CA TYR A 383 27.29 14.90 15.10
C TYR A 383 26.80 16.32 14.89
N PHE A 384 25.71 16.49 14.15
CA PHE A 384 25.06 17.77 13.97
C PHE A 384 24.58 18.37 15.31
N ASP A 385 23.93 17.57 16.15
CA ASP A 385 23.43 18.03 17.46
C ASP A 385 24.59 18.39 18.42
N MET A 386 25.75 17.74 18.29
CA MET A 386 27.00 18.04 19.03
C MET A 386 27.74 19.29 18.52
N GLY A 387 27.29 19.90 17.42
CA GLY A 387 27.84 21.16 16.93
C GLY A 387 28.56 21.09 15.59
N LEU A 388 28.67 19.93 14.94
CA LEU A 388 29.21 19.83 13.58
C LEU A 388 28.35 20.65 12.61
N ARG A 389 28.98 21.52 11.83
CA ARG A 389 28.35 22.34 10.80
C ARG A 389 29.11 22.21 9.49
N VAL A 390 28.42 22.49 8.40
CA VAL A 390 28.98 22.54 7.04
C VAL A 390 28.82 23.95 6.48
N PRO A 391 29.52 24.30 5.38
CA PRO A 391 29.38 25.62 4.76
C PRO A 391 27.94 25.97 4.37
N ASP A 392 27.61 27.25 4.44
CA ASP A 392 26.24 27.77 4.33
C ASP A 392 25.54 27.43 3.00
N ASP A 393 26.27 27.16 1.92
CA ASP A 393 25.73 26.81 0.60
C ASP A 393 25.23 25.36 0.49
N VAL A 394 25.63 24.49 1.43
CA VAL A 394 25.32 23.06 1.40
C VAL A 394 23.85 22.85 1.79
N ILE A 395 23.16 22.01 1.02
CA ILE A 395 21.80 21.59 1.35
C ILE A 395 21.85 20.55 2.46
N MET A 396 21.12 20.81 3.54
CA MET A 396 21.05 19.92 4.70
C MET A 396 19.93 18.91 4.51
N LEU A 397 20.25 17.66 4.20
CA LEU A 397 19.25 16.62 3.97
C LEU A 397 18.90 15.91 5.29
N LEU A 398 17.70 16.19 5.81
CA LEU A 398 17.10 15.48 6.94
C LEU A 398 16.52 14.16 6.46
N CYS A 399 16.20 13.28 7.41
CA CYS A 399 15.68 11.96 7.11
C CYS A 399 14.53 11.62 8.07
N ASP A 400 13.61 10.81 7.58
CA ASP A 400 12.68 10.08 8.43
C ASP A 400 13.40 8.95 9.21
N ASP A 401 12.62 8.15 9.93
CA ASP A 401 13.06 6.99 10.69
C ASP A 401 13.11 5.69 9.86
N ASN A 402 13.03 5.82 8.53
CA ASN A 402 12.82 4.75 7.56
C ASN A 402 11.43 4.10 7.58
N TRP A 403 10.50 4.63 8.39
CA TRP A 403 9.12 4.17 8.52
C TRP A 403 8.12 5.30 8.28
N GLY A 404 8.57 6.39 7.63
CA GLY A 404 7.75 7.54 7.28
C GLY A 404 7.61 8.58 8.38
N ASN A 405 8.29 8.48 9.53
CA ASN A 405 8.21 9.49 10.59
C ASN A 405 9.45 10.39 10.60
N VAL A 406 9.26 11.69 10.40
CA VAL A 406 10.33 12.67 10.33
C VAL A 406 11.04 12.80 11.69
N ARG A 407 12.36 12.56 11.71
CA ARG A 407 13.14 12.53 12.96
C ARG A 407 13.49 13.90 13.51
N ARG A 408 13.68 14.87 12.63
CA ARG A 408 14.15 16.22 12.97
C ARG A 408 13.70 17.21 11.90
N LEU A 409 13.37 18.42 12.34
CA LEU A 409 13.10 19.58 11.49
C LEU A 409 13.93 20.78 11.95
N PRO A 410 14.22 21.76 11.08
CA PRO A 410 14.98 22.96 11.44
C PRO A 410 14.35 23.72 12.60
N ARG A 411 15.17 24.05 13.60
CA ARG A 411 14.75 24.69 14.86
C ARG A 411 14.99 26.20 14.82
N GLY A 412 13.91 26.94 15.04
CA GLY A 412 13.94 28.40 15.09
C GLY A 412 14.30 29.04 13.75
N GLU A 413 14.28 30.37 13.73
CA GLU A 413 14.46 31.15 12.51
C GLU A 413 15.85 30.96 11.88
N LYS A 414 16.90 30.82 12.70
CA LYS A 414 18.28 30.66 12.22
C LYS A 414 18.47 29.41 11.36
N GLU A 415 17.97 28.26 11.79
CA GLU A 415 18.09 27.04 11.00
C GLU A 415 17.18 27.10 9.78
N ARG A 416 15.92 27.55 9.93
CA ARG A 416 14.97 27.65 8.81
C ARG A 416 15.49 28.55 7.68
N ASN A 417 16.24 29.60 8.01
CA ASN A 417 16.83 30.53 7.05
C ASN A 417 18.26 30.14 6.61
N HIS A 418 18.70 28.89 6.83
CA HIS A 418 20.01 28.42 6.35
C HIS A 418 20.10 28.61 4.83
N PRO A 419 21.14 29.28 4.27
CA PRO A 419 21.16 29.67 2.86
C PRO A 419 21.06 28.51 1.85
N GLY A 420 21.69 27.38 2.16
CA GLY A 420 21.60 26.15 1.37
C GLY A 420 20.23 25.48 1.49
N GLY A 421 19.45 25.80 2.53
CA GLY A 421 18.15 25.23 2.85
C GLY A 421 18.20 23.75 3.25
N TRP A 422 17.02 23.13 3.30
CA TRP A 422 16.83 21.80 3.87
C TRP A 422 16.11 20.86 2.93
N GLY A 423 16.48 19.58 2.97
CA GLY A 423 15.78 18.50 2.31
C GLY A 423 15.21 17.46 3.28
N MET A 424 14.37 16.57 2.76
CA MET A 424 13.84 15.39 3.42
C MET A 424 14.08 14.15 2.56
N TYR A 425 14.66 13.13 3.17
CA TYR A 425 14.70 11.75 2.69
C TYR A 425 13.65 10.91 3.42
N TYR A 426 12.66 10.41 2.68
CA TYR A 426 11.48 9.69 3.17
C TYR A 426 11.48 8.23 2.68
N HIS A 427 10.71 7.34 3.32
CA HIS A 427 10.65 5.91 2.92
C HIS A 427 9.23 5.39 2.73
N PHE A 428 9.01 4.68 1.62
CA PHE A 428 7.89 3.73 1.44
C PHE A 428 8.35 2.28 1.57
N ASP A 429 9.62 2.04 1.25
CA ASP A 429 10.30 0.75 1.28
C ASP A 429 11.53 0.84 2.18
N TYR A 430 11.90 -0.26 2.84
CA TYR A 430 13.06 -0.27 3.71
C TYR A 430 13.64 -1.66 3.97
N VAL A 431 14.97 -1.77 3.87
CA VAL A 431 15.76 -2.89 4.37
C VAL A 431 16.46 -2.50 5.67
N GLY A 432 16.05 -3.15 6.76
CA GLY A 432 16.63 -2.87 8.07
C GLY A 432 15.71 -3.22 9.24
N ALA A 433 15.92 -2.53 10.36
CA ALA A 433 15.26 -2.83 11.63
C ALA A 433 13.87 -2.15 11.76
N PRO A 434 12.93 -2.77 12.50
CA PRO A 434 13.03 -4.07 13.15
C PRO A 434 12.90 -5.25 12.18
N ARG A 435 12.37 -5.02 10.98
CA ARG A 435 12.25 -5.97 9.88
C ARG A 435 12.10 -5.22 8.56
N ASN A 436 12.54 -5.84 7.46
CA ASN A 436 12.34 -5.30 6.12
C ASN A 436 10.85 -5.06 5.82
N THR A 437 10.57 -4.08 4.97
CA THR A 437 9.29 -3.84 4.30
C THR A 437 9.56 -3.62 2.82
N LYS A 438 9.38 -4.67 2.01
CA LYS A 438 9.83 -4.72 0.60
C LYS A 438 8.76 -5.14 -0.39
N TRP A 439 7.66 -5.72 0.08
CA TRP A 439 6.78 -6.47 -0.82
C TRP A 439 5.66 -5.63 -1.43
N LEU A 440 4.92 -4.88 -0.63
CA LEU A 440 3.73 -4.13 -1.04
C LEU A 440 3.76 -2.72 -0.45
N ASN A 441 2.94 -1.82 -0.99
CA ASN A 441 2.66 -0.55 -0.33
C ASN A 441 2.06 -0.77 1.06
N VAL A 442 2.75 -0.27 2.09
CA VAL A 442 2.33 -0.28 3.50
C VAL A 442 2.12 1.11 4.07
N THR A 443 2.25 2.17 3.27
CA THR A 443 2.14 3.56 3.72
C THR A 443 0.69 4.04 3.61
N PRO A 444 -0.02 4.30 4.73
CA PRO A 444 -1.32 4.93 4.66
C PRO A 444 -1.21 6.33 4.06
N ILE A 445 -2.21 6.69 3.25
CA ILE A 445 -2.34 8.00 2.58
C ILE A 445 -2.19 9.15 3.59
N GLN A 446 -2.83 9.00 4.75
CA GLN A 446 -2.88 10.01 5.79
C GLN A 446 -1.52 10.22 6.47
N ASN A 447 -0.75 9.15 6.67
CA ASN A 447 0.55 9.23 7.34
C ASN A 447 1.54 10.03 6.49
N MET A 448 1.57 9.76 5.19
CA MET A 448 2.41 10.51 4.26
C MET A 448 2.04 12.00 4.26
N TRP A 449 0.75 12.31 4.06
CA TRP A 449 0.31 13.70 4.02
C TRP A 449 0.65 14.44 5.32
N GLU A 450 0.36 13.86 6.48
CA GLU A 450 0.58 14.49 7.79
C GLU A 450 2.06 14.80 8.04
N GLN A 451 2.97 13.91 7.64
CA GLN A 451 4.41 14.09 7.81
C GLN A 451 5.01 15.05 6.78
N LEU A 452 4.52 15.05 5.53
CA LEU A 452 5.02 15.94 4.48
C LEU A 452 4.50 17.38 4.62
N GLN A 453 3.25 17.58 5.04
CA GLN A 453 2.76 18.92 5.37
C GLN A 453 3.55 19.51 6.56
N LEU A 454 3.85 18.71 7.58
CA LEU A 454 4.70 19.09 8.71
C LEU A 454 6.11 19.47 8.23
N THR A 455 6.67 18.68 7.32
CA THR A 455 7.99 18.93 6.72
C THR A 455 8.03 20.28 6.01
N TYR A 456 7.02 20.56 5.18
CA TYR A 456 6.93 21.82 4.45
C TYR A 456 6.72 23.03 5.38
N ASP A 457 5.83 22.92 6.38
CA ASP A 457 5.55 23.99 7.35
C ASP A 457 6.78 24.43 8.14
N TYR A 458 7.78 23.56 8.25
CA TYR A 458 9.06 23.86 8.89
C TYR A 458 10.11 24.40 7.92
N GLY A 459 9.77 24.66 6.66
CA GLY A 459 10.68 25.26 5.66
C GLY A 459 11.67 24.26 5.07
N VAL A 460 11.31 22.98 5.00
CA VAL A 460 12.12 21.96 4.33
C VAL A 460 11.63 21.82 2.89
N ASP A 461 12.18 22.64 2.00
CA ASP A 461 11.67 22.87 0.63
C ASP A 461 12.75 22.75 -0.48
N LYS A 462 13.97 22.29 -0.15
CA LYS A 462 15.03 22.16 -1.17
C LYS A 462 15.00 20.82 -1.87
N ILE A 463 15.00 19.72 -1.14
CA ILE A 463 15.04 18.37 -1.71
C ILE A 463 13.99 17.53 -1.03
N TRP A 464 13.05 16.95 -1.77
CA TRP A 464 12.24 15.84 -1.32
C TRP A 464 12.61 14.62 -2.17
N ILE A 465 13.16 13.61 -1.52
CA ILE A 465 13.59 12.35 -2.13
C ILE A 465 12.98 11.20 -1.33
N VAL A 466 12.41 10.21 -2.00
CA VAL A 466 11.75 9.08 -1.31
C VAL A 466 12.28 7.74 -1.79
N ASN A 467 12.59 6.83 -0.86
CA ASN A 467 12.88 5.42 -1.18
C ASN A 467 11.57 4.74 -1.63
N VAL A 468 11.57 4.27 -2.88
CA VAL A 468 10.42 3.62 -3.51
C VAL A 468 10.62 2.12 -3.73
N GLY A 469 11.69 1.55 -3.18
CA GLY A 469 12.06 0.17 -3.42
C GLY A 469 12.24 -0.09 -4.92
N ASP A 470 11.51 -1.09 -5.41
CA ASP A 470 11.46 -1.52 -6.80
C ASP A 470 10.62 -0.61 -7.73
N LEU A 471 10.19 0.57 -7.26
CA LEU A 471 9.21 1.49 -7.87
C LEU A 471 7.78 0.94 -7.84
N LYS A 472 7.56 -0.30 -8.28
CA LYS A 472 6.28 -1.00 -8.14
C LYS A 472 6.31 -1.85 -6.85
N PRO A 473 5.22 -1.95 -6.08
CA PRO A 473 3.88 -1.40 -6.30
C PRO A 473 3.63 -0.09 -5.52
N MET A 474 4.50 0.91 -5.67
CA MET A 474 4.43 2.20 -4.96
C MET A 474 3.85 3.33 -5.83
N GLU A 475 3.07 3.02 -6.86
CA GLU A 475 2.64 4.00 -7.87
C GLU A 475 1.80 5.14 -7.28
N TYR A 476 0.82 4.80 -6.45
CA TYR A 476 0.00 5.79 -5.76
C TYR A 476 0.81 6.66 -4.78
N PRO A 477 1.56 6.09 -3.82
CA PRO A 477 2.33 6.91 -2.89
C PRO A 477 3.40 7.78 -3.58
N ILE A 478 4.01 7.32 -4.69
CA ILE A 478 4.91 8.15 -5.52
C ILE A 478 4.16 9.37 -6.09
N THR A 479 2.95 9.15 -6.62
CA THR A 479 2.13 10.22 -7.20
C THR A 479 1.79 11.27 -6.15
N LEU A 480 1.26 10.84 -4.98
CA LEU A 480 0.96 11.76 -3.89
C LEU A 480 2.19 12.53 -3.42
N PHE A 481 3.34 11.87 -3.28
CA PHE A 481 4.59 12.50 -2.85
C PHE A 481 5.04 13.61 -3.80
N LEU A 482 5.05 13.36 -5.11
CA LEU A 482 5.51 14.32 -6.11
C LEU A 482 4.50 15.47 -6.32
N ASP A 483 3.20 15.19 -6.24
CA ASP A 483 2.16 16.22 -6.31
C ASP A 483 2.20 17.12 -5.07
N MET A 484 2.39 16.54 -3.89
CA MET A 484 2.64 17.32 -2.67
C MET A 484 3.93 18.12 -2.82
N ALA A 485 5.04 17.55 -3.30
CA ALA A 485 6.29 18.29 -3.48
C ALA A 485 6.16 19.46 -4.48
N TRP A 486 5.25 19.35 -5.45
CA TRP A 486 4.92 20.44 -6.36
C TRP A 486 4.18 21.57 -5.64
N ASN A 487 3.14 21.26 -4.86
CA ASN A 487 2.38 22.27 -4.12
C ASN A 487 1.72 21.71 -2.85
N PRO A 488 2.45 21.65 -1.72
CA PRO A 488 1.94 21.06 -0.48
C PRO A 488 0.72 21.80 0.05
N GLY A 489 0.66 23.12 -0.15
CA GLY A 489 -0.41 23.99 0.32
C GLY A 489 -1.78 23.74 -0.34
N LYS A 490 -1.84 22.94 -1.41
CA LYS A 490 -3.12 22.47 -1.99
C LYS A 490 -3.79 21.38 -1.14
N PHE A 491 -3.04 20.64 -0.32
CA PHE A 491 -3.52 19.44 0.35
C PHE A 491 -3.89 19.73 1.80
N THR A 492 -5.17 19.60 2.13
CA THR A 492 -5.71 19.70 3.48
C THR A 492 -6.38 18.40 3.88
N VAL A 493 -6.72 18.26 5.16
CA VAL A 493 -7.46 17.09 5.66
C VAL A 493 -8.81 16.91 4.93
N ASP A 494 -9.43 18.01 4.47
CA ASP A 494 -10.75 17.98 3.85
C ASP A 494 -10.72 17.48 2.41
N ASN A 495 -9.62 17.70 1.68
CA ASN A 495 -9.50 17.36 0.26
C ASN A 495 -8.46 16.26 -0.03
N LEU A 496 -7.78 15.71 0.99
CA LEU A 496 -6.76 14.66 0.81
C LEU A 496 -7.29 13.46 0.01
N LEU A 497 -8.51 13.01 0.30
CA LEU A 497 -9.10 11.86 -0.40
C LEU A 497 -9.64 12.21 -1.80
N ASP A 498 -9.79 13.50 -2.12
CA ASP A 498 -10.09 13.91 -3.50
C ASP A 498 -8.91 13.57 -4.42
N HIS A 499 -7.67 13.75 -3.95
CA HIS A 499 -6.49 13.31 -4.69
C HIS A 499 -6.51 11.81 -4.97
N THR A 500 -6.81 10.99 -3.95
CA THR A 500 -6.96 9.53 -4.12
C THR A 500 -8.03 9.18 -5.14
N ARG A 501 -9.18 9.86 -5.07
CA ARG A 501 -10.29 9.69 -6.03
C ARG A 501 -9.86 10.04 -7.44
N GLU A 502 -9.11 11.11 -7.61
CA GLU A 502 -8.70 11.58 -8.93
C GLU A 502 -7.62 10.74 -9.57
N PHE A 503 -6.67 10.27 -8.77
CA PHE A 503 -5.74 9.23 -9.20
C PHE A 503 -6.52 8.02 -9.74
N CYS A 504 -7.53 7.53 -9.01
CA CYS A 504 -8.35 6.41 -9.48
C CYS A 504 -9.19 6.75 -10.70
N ALA A 505 -9.72 7.98 -10.82
CA ALA A 505 -10.46 8.43 -12.00
C ALA A 505 -9.59 8.44 -13.25
N GLN A 506 -8.35 8.92 -13.13
CA GLN A 506 -7.39 8.91 -14.23
C GLN A 506 -7.00 7.48 -14.64
N GLN A 507 -6.87 6.56 -13.69
CA GLN A 507 -6.44 5.19 -13.98
C GLN A 507 -7.57 4.29 -14.50
N PHE A 508 -8.81 4.46 -13.99
CA PHE A 508 -9.92 3.52 -14.20
C PHE A 508 -11.19 4.14 -14.79
N GLY A 509 -11.20 5.47 -14.99
CA GLY A 509 -12.36 6.22 -15.43
C GLY A 509 -13.25 6.70 -14.28
N GLU A 510 -14.02 7.77 -14.55
CA GLU A 510 -14.82 8.49 -13.55
C GLU A 510 -15.87 7.60 -12.85
N GLU A 511 -16.47 6.64 -13.57
CA GLU A 511 -17.48 5.72 -13.02
C GLU A 511 -16.92 4.76 -11.95
N GLN A 512 -15.60 4.51 -11.98
CA GLN A 512 -14.92 3.55 -11.12
C GLN A 512 -14.15 4.24 -9.98
N ALA A 513 -13.99 5.57 -10.07
CA ALA A 513 -13.10 6.36 -9.23
C ALA A 513 -13.41 6.23 -7.74
N GLU A 514 -14.69 6.36 -7.36
CA GLU A 514 -15.11 6.41 -5.96
C GLU A 514 -14.87 5.08 -5.23
N GLU A 515 -15.25 3.96 -5.84
CA GLU A 515 -15.05 2.66 -5.20
C GLU A 515 -13.57 2.25 -5.21
N ALA A 516 -12.85 2.55 -6.29
CA ALA A 516 -11.41 2.25 -6.36
C ALA A 516 -10.62 3.06 -5.32
N SER A 517 -10.97 4.34 -5.12
CA SER A 517 -10.31 5.20 -4.13
C SER A 517 -10.61 4.77 -2.70
N ARG A 518 -11.85 4.34 -2.43
CA ARG A 518 -12.22 3.75 -1.14
C ARG A 518 -11.38 2.50 -0.87
N ILE A 519 -11.28 1.58 -1.82
CA ILE A 519 -10.49 0.35 -1.66
C ILE A 519 -9.00 0.69 -1.47
N LEU A 520 -8.44 1.59 -2.29
CA LEU A 520 -7.06 2.06 -2.21
C LEU A 520 -6.73 2.61 -0.83
N ASN A 521 -7.56 3.51 -0.32
CA ASN A 521 -7.43 4.07 1.01
C ASN A 521 -7.51 3.00 2.11
N VAL A 522 -8.48 2.09 2.01
CA VAL A 522 -8.70 1.06 3.03
C VAL A 522 -7.56 0.04 3.07
N TYR A 523 -7.08 -0.47 1.93
CA TYR A 523 -5.98 -1.43 1.94
C TYR A 523 -4.69 -0.77 2.42
N SER A 524 -4.43 0.50 2.03
CA SER A 524 -3.25 1.23 2.50
C SER A 524 -3.30 1.43 4.03
N LYS A 525 -4.49 1.75 4.57
CA LYS A 525 -4.73 1.82 6.01
C LYS A 525 -4.52 0.46 6.69
N TYR A 526 -4.99 -0.63 6.09
CA TYR A 526 -4.86 -1.97 6.67
C TYR A 526 -3.40 -2.42 6.69
N ASN A 527 -2.66 -2.20 5.61
CA ASN A 527 -1.24 -2.53 5.52
C ASN A 527 -0.39 -1.68 6.47
N GLY A 528 -0.78 -0.43 6.72
CA GLY A 528 -0.12 0.40 7.73
C GLY A 528 -0.35 -0.05 9.18
N ARG A 529 -1.26 -1.01 9.45
CA ARG A 529 -1.40 -1.61 10.80
C ARG A 529 -0.19 -2.48 11.13
N VAL A 530 0.29 -3.25 10.15
CA VAL A 530 1.40 -4.19 10.26
C VAL A 530 1.84 -4.60 8.86
N THR A 531 3.15 -4.61 8.59
CA THR A 531 3.67 -5.00 7.28
C THR A 531 3.45 -6.49 7.04
N PRO A 532 3.38 -6.93 5.77
CA PRO A 532 3.28 -8.34 5.44
C PRO A 532 4.38 -9.21 6.08
N GLU A 533 5.60 -8.68 6.14
CA GLU A 533 6.77 -9.36 6.67
C GLU A 533 6.74 -9.47 8.21
N MET A 534 6.10 -8.51 8.90
CA MET A 534 5.93 -8.50 10.35
C MET A 534 4.67 -9.24 10.82
N LEU A 535 3.68 -9.41 9.94
CA LEU A 535 2.46 -10.15 10.23
C LEU A 535 2.78 -11.61 10.52
N ASP A 536 2.27 -12.11 11.64
CA ASP A 536 2.34 -13.51 12.04
C ASP A 536 1.09 -13.91 12.84
N ARG A 537 0.99 -15.17 13.28
CA ARG A 537 -0.16 -15.67 14.07
C ARG A 537 -0.38 -14.99 15.43
N HIS A 538 0.59 -14.24 15.95
CA HIS A 538 0.51 -13.58 17.27
C HIS A 538 0.18 -12.10 17.17
N THR A 539 0.10 -11.55 15.95
CA THR A 539 -0.09 -10.12 15.72
C THR A 539 -1.41 -9.59 16.29
N TYR A 540 -2.52 -10.32 16.10
CA TYR A 540 -3.81 -9.97 16.66
C TYR A 540 -4.25 -10.93 17.77
N ASN A 541 -5.26 -10.54 18.53
CA ASN A 541 -5.78 -11.37 19.61
C ASN A 541 -6.84 -12.37 19.12
N ILE A 542 -6.62 -13.66 19.37
CA ILE A 542 -7.54 -14.73 18.96
C ILE A 542 -8.74 -14.87 19.93
N GLU A 543 -8.53 -14.61 21.21
CA GLU A 543 -9.52 -14.82 22.28
C GLU A 543 -10.59 -13.73 22.32
N THR A 544 -10.28 -12.54 21.83
CA THR A 544 -11.24 -11.42 21.72
C THR A 544 -12.00 -11.43 20.39
N GLY A 545 -11.64 -12.33 19.45
CA GLY A 545 -12.18 -12.34 18.09
C GLY A 545 -11.58 -11.27 17.16
N GLU A 546 -10.55 -10.54 17.61
CA GLU A 546 -9.89 -9.52 16.78
C GLU A 546 -9.31 -10.11 15.50
N TRP A 547 -8.64 -11.26 15.58
CA TRP A 547 -8.14 -12.00 14.42
C TRP A 547 -9.22 -12.28 13.38
N LYS A 548 -10.37 -12.81 13.83
CA LYS A 548 -11.51 -13.10 12.97
C LYS A 548 -12.00 -11.83 12.30
N LYS A 549 -12.15 -10.74 13.07
CA LYS A 549 -12.61 -9.45 12.57
C LYS A 549 -11.70 -8.92 11.46
N VAL A 550 -10.39 -8.86 11.69
CA VAL A 550 -9.47 -8.29 10.69
C VAL A 550 -9.32 -9.18 9.45
N SER A 551 -9.37 -10.51 9.61
CA SER A 551 -9.40 -11.45 8.49
C SER A 551 -10.68 -11.28 7.67
N ASP A 552 -11.85 -11.22 8.31
CA ASP A 552 -13.15 -11.06 7.64
C ASP A 552 -13.27 -9.69 6.96
N GLU A 553 -12.75 -8.62 7.57
CA GLU A 553 -12.68 -7.28 6.97
C GLU A 553 -11.87 -7.28 5.67
N TYR A 554 -10.74 -8.01 5.63
CA TYR A 554 -9.92 -8.10 4.42
C TYR A 554 -10.55 -8.99 3.34
N VAL A 555 -11.16 -10.12 3.71
CA VAL A 555 -11.93 -10.98 2.78
C VAL A 555 -13.11 -10.21 2.18
N LYS A 556 -13.78 -9.38 2.99
CA LYS A 556 -14.83 -8.47 2.50
C LYS A 556 -14.26 -7.48 1.48
N LEU A 557 -13.11 -6.88 1.76
CA LEU A 557 -12.44 -5.95 0.84
C LEU A 557 -12.03 -6.63 -0.48
N GLU A 558 -11.53 -7.87 -0.42
CA GLU A 558 -11.25 -8.69 -1.61
C GLU A 558 -12.52 -8.93 -2.43
N ALA A 559 -13.65 -9.26 -1.80
CA ALA A 559 -14.91 -9.45 -2.50
C ALA A 559 -15.40 -8.15 -3.18
N GLU A 560 -15.21 -7.00 -2.54
CA GLU A 560 -15.52 -5.68 -3.11
C GLU A 560 -14.62 -5.35 -4.31
N ALA A 561 -13.30 -5.55 -4.18
CA ALA A 561 -12.35 -5.38 -5.28
C ALA A 561 -12.63 -6.32 -6.46
N LEU A 562 -13.03 -7.57 -6.19
CA LEU A 562 -13.40 -8.52 -7.24
C LEU A 562 -14.69 -8.10 -7.94
N ARG A 563 -15.71 -7.64 -7.20
CA ARG A 563 -16.94 -7.10 -7.80
C ARG A 563 -16.62 -5.94 -8.74
N GLN A 564 -15.77 -5.00 -8.29
CA GLN A 564 -15.37 -3.88 -9.13
C GLN A 564 -14.60 -4.36 -10.38
N TYR A 565 -13.61 -5.25 -10.22
CA TYR A 565 -12.85 -5.82 -11.34
C TYR A 565 -13.76 -6.42 -12.44
N LEU A 566 -14.84 -7.10 -12.04
CA LEU A 566 -15.78 -7.71 -12.98
C LEU A 566 -16.63 -6.68 -13.76
N THR A 567 -16.75 -5.45 -13.27
CA THR A 567 -17.45 -4.35 -13.97
C THR A 567 -16.54 -3.55 -14.92
N LEU A 568 -15.21 -3.67 -14.78
CA LEU A 568 -14.26 -2.96 -15.62
C LEU A 568 -14.32 -3.42 -17.08
N LYS A 569 -14.19 -2.46 -17.99
CA LYS A 569 -13.86 -2.79 -19.39
C LYS A 569 -12.50 -3.52 -19.43
N PRO A 570 -12.31 -4.47 -20.37
CA PRO A 570 -11.12 -5.32 -20.39
C PRO A 570 -9.79 -4.57 -20.36
N GLU A 571 -9.71 -3.43 -21.04
CA GLU A 571 -8.51 -2.59 -21.14
C GLU A 571 -8.01 -2.01 -19.81
N TYR A 572 -8.86 -1.91 -18.78
CA TYR A 572 -8.46 -1.43 -17.45
C TYR A 572 -8.03 -2.56 -16.50
N ARG A 573 -8.19 -3.82 -16.90
CA ARG A 573 -8.04 -4.96 -15.98
C ARG A 573 -6.61 -5.16 -15.51
N ASP A 574 -5.62 -4.95 -16.37
CA ASP A 574 -4.21 -5.07 -15.98
C ASP A 574 -3.81 -3.96 -15.01
N ALA A 575 -4.20 -2.70 -15.28
CA ALA A 575 -3.95 -1.58 -14.37
C ALA A 575 -4.63 -1.78 -13.01
N TYR A 576 -5.90 -2.19 -13.00
CA TYR A 576 -6.62 -2.44 -11.75
C TYR A 576 -6.08 -3.66 -11.00
N GLN A 577 -5.63 -4.69 -11.73
CA GLN A 577 -4.96 -5.84 -11.14
C GLN A 577 -3.70 -5.41 -10.40
N GLN A 578 -2.91 -4.51 -10.97
CA GLN A 578 -1.68 -3.99 -10.36
C GLN A 578 -1.95 -3.11 -9.14
N LEU A 579 -2.80 -2.11 -9.31
CA LEU A 579 -2.94 -0.99 -8.38
C LEU A 579 -3.91 -1.26 -7.23
N ILE A 580 -4.88 -2.15 -7.41
CA ILE A 580 -5.95 -2.39 -6.43
C ILE A 580 -6.06 -3.87 -6.08
N ARG A 581 -6.36 -4.71 -7.07
CA ARG A 581 -6.80 -6.08 -6.78
C ARG A 581 -5.66 -6.95 -6.25
N TYR A 582 -4.47 -6.91 -6.83
CA TYR A 582 -3.36 -7.74 -6.35
C TYR A 582 -2.96 -7.40 -4.90
N PRO A 583 -2.69 -6.13 -4.52
CA PRO A 583 -2.39 -5.79 -3.13
C PRO A 583 -3.46 -6.26 -2.14
N VAL A 584 -4.74 -6.08 -2.49
CA VAL A 584 -5.87 -6.51 -1.65
C VAL A 584 -5.92 -8.03 -1.51
N GLN A 585 -5.84 -8.78 -2.63
CA GLN A 585 -5.92 -10.24 -2.60
C GLN A 585 -4.73 -10.88 -1.88
N ALA A 586 -3.53 -10.35 -2.12
CA ALA A 586 -2.31 -10.83 -1.51
C ALA A 586 -2.37 -10.69 0.02
N MET A 587 -2.78 -9.51 0.51
CA MET A 587 -2.88 -9.26 1.95
C MET A 587 -4.09 -9.94 2.59
N ALA A 588 -5.26 -9.99 1.93
CA ALA A 588 -6.40 -10.73 2.44
C ALA A 588 -6.06 -12.22 2.66
N ASN A 589 -5.40 -12.82 1.66
CA ASN A 589 -4.92 -14.19 1.75
C ASN A 589 -3.88 -14.39 2.85
N LEU A 590 -2.92 -13.47 3.01
CA LEU A 590 -1.89 -13.57 4.05
C LEU A 590 -2.50 -13.45 5.47
N TYR A 591 -3.47 -12.56 5.66
CA TYR A 591 -4.24 -12.44 6.90
C TYR A 591 -5.01 -13.73 7.20
N GLU A 592 -5.68 -14.30 6.19
CA GLU A 592 -6.42 -15.56 6.34
C GLU A 592 -5.48 -16.74 6.66
N MET A 593 -4.28 -16.77 6.08
CA MET A 593 -3.26 -17.77 6.38
C MET A 593 -2.83 -17.72 7.85
N TYR A 594 -2.47 -16.54 8.37
CA TYR A 594 -2.02 -16.41 9.75
C TYR A 594 -3.16 -16.52 10.78
N TYR A 595 -4.38 -16.07 10.42
CA TYR A 595 -5.57 -16.36 11.23
C TYR A 595 -5.82 -17.87 11.31
N ALA A 596 -5.76 -18.58 10.18
CA ALA A 596 -5.92 -20.02 10.15
C ALA A 596 -4.82 -20.73 10.96
N GLN A 597 -3.58 -20.23 10.93
CA GLN A 597 -2.50 -20.75 11.77
C GLN A 597 -2.79 -20.54 13.26
N ALA A 598 -3.28 -19.36 13.67
CA ALA A 598 -3.65 -19.08 15.05
C ALA A 598 -4.78 -20.01 15.54
N MET A 599 -5.81 -20.22 14.72
CA MET A 599 -6.90 -21.17 15.00
C MET A 599 -6.39 -22.61 15.07
N ASN A 600 -5.52 -23.02 14.16
CA ASN A 600 -4.90 -24.34 14.17
C ASN A 600 -4.15 -24.59 15.49
N HIS A 601 -3.31 -23.64 15.92
CA HIS A 601 -2.52 -23.78 17.15
C HIS A 601 -3.40 -23.79 18.40
N LYS A 602 -4.46 -22.98 18.42
CA LYS A 602 -5.45 -22.96 19.51
C LYS A 602 -6.17 -24.31 19.63
N LEU A 603 -6.83 -24.74 18.56
CA LEU A 603 -7.63 -25.97 18.56
C LEU A 603 -6.78 -27.22 18.77
N TYR A 604 -5.53 -27.22 18.30
CA TYR A 604 -4.61 -28.32 18.55
C TYR A 604 -4.25 -28.45 20.04
N LYS A 605 -4.01 -27.32 20.74
CA LYS A 605 -3.78 -27.33 22.21
C LYS A 605 -5.00 -27.83 22.97
N GLU A 606 -6.20 -27.58 22.44
CA GLU A 606 -7.48 -28.05 22.98
C GLU A 606 -7.78 -29.51 22.59
N ASN A 607 -6.86 -30.20 21.90
CA ASN A 607 -7.04 -31.54 21.33
C ASN A 607 -8.28 -31.67 20.42
N ASN A 608 -8.74 -30.57 19.83
CA ASN A 608 -9.94 -30.51 19.00
C ASN A 608 -9.58 -30.87 17.53
N PRO A 609 -10.22 -31.90 16.92
CA PRO A 609 -9.92 -32.33 15.56
C PRO A 609 -10.19 -31.27 14.48
N GLN A 610 -10.97 -30.22 14.79
CA GLN A 610 -11.14 -29.06 13.90
C GLN A 610 -9.82 -28.37 13.56
N ALA A 611 -8.77 -28.54 14.37
CA ALA A 611 -7.42 -28.07 14.06
C ALA A 611 -6.96 -28.52 12.66
N ASN A 612 -7.34 -29.73 12.22
CA ASN A 612 -6.93 -30.28 10.92
C ASN A 612 -7.51 -29.47 9.75
N ALA A 613 -8.77 -29.02 9.84
CA ALA A 613 -9.38 -28.19 8.80
C ALA A 613 -8.71 -26.82 8.70
N TRP A 614 -8.29 -26.25 9.84
CA TRP A 614 -7.52 -25.01 9.85
C TRP A 614 -6.09 -25.20 9.31
N ALA A 615 -5.47 -26.36 9.53
CA ALA A 615 -4.19 -26.70 8.88
C ALA A 615 -4.33 -26.74 7.34
N ASP A 616 -5.39 -27.37 6.81
CA ASP A 616 -5.68 -27.39 5.37
C ASP A 616 -5.85 -25.98 4.81
N LYS A 617 -6.44 -25.08 5.60
CA LYS A 617 -6.64 -23.68 5.23
C LYS A 617 -5.32 -22.89 5.16
N VAL A 618 -4.37 -23.14 6.06
CA VAL A 618 -3.01 -22.57 5.98
C VAL A 618 -2.31 -23.03 4.70
N GLU A 619 -2.35 -24.33 4.40
CA GLU A 619 -1.76 -24.89 3.17
C GLU A 619 -2.39 -24.31 1.90
N ALA A 620 -3.72 -24.18 1.88
CA ALA A 620 -4.45 -23.60 0.75
C ALA A 620 -4.11 -22.12 0.53
N ALA A 621 -4.05 -21.32 1.60
CA ALA A 621 -3.70 -19.91 1.53
C ALA A 621 -2.23 -19.71 1.12
N PHE A 622 -1.32 -20.52 1.63
CA PHE A 622 0.09 -20.51 1.22
C PHE A 622 0.25 -20.85 -0.28
N LYS A 623 -0.50 -21.84 -0.79
CA LYS A 623 -0.52 -22.15 -2.22
C LYS A 623 -1.09 -20.98 -3.05
N ARG A 624 -2.19 -20.38 -2.58
CA ARG A 624 -2.85 -19.25 -3.25
C ARG A 624 -1.93 -18.02 -3.37
N ASP A 625 -1.11 -17.74 -2.36
CA ASP A 625 -0.12 -16.66 -2.41
C ASP A 625 0.85 -16.82 -3.61
N LYS A 626 1.36 -18.04 -3.82
CA LYS A 626 2.21 -18.36 -4.98
C LYS A 626 1.46 -18.24 -6.31
N GLU A 627 0.17 -18.59 -6.35
CA GLU A 627 -0.67 -18.44 -7.54
C GLU A 627 -0.91 -16.95 -7.87
N LEU A 628 -1.14 -16.10 -6.87
CA LEU A 628 -1.34 -14.67 -7.04
C LEU A 628 -0.07 -14.00 -7.60
N SER A 629 1.10 -14.28 -7.02
CA SER A 629 2.37 -13.76 -7.54
C SER A 629 2.69 -14.31 -8.93
N HIS A 630 2.36 -15.58 -9.24
CA HIS A 630 2.49 -16.10 -10.59
C HIS A 630 1.59 -15.35 -11.59
N GLN A 631 0.34 -15.07 -11.23
CA GLN A 631 -0.57 -14.30 -12.09
C GLN A 631 -0.03 -12.90 -12.38
N TYR A 632 0.53 -12.21 -11.38
CA TYR A 632 1.16 -10.91 -11.56
C TYR A 632 2.35 -10.97 -12.52
N ASN A 633 3.28 -11.90 -12.29
CA ASN A 633 4.55 -11.94 -13.03
C ASN A 633 4.39 -12.53 -14.44
N LYS A 634 3.58 -13.58 -14.62
CA LYS A 634 3.59 -14.40 -15.85
C LYS A 634 2.34 -14.28 -16.73
N VAL A 635 1.22 -13.78 -16.19
CA VAL A 635 -0.08 -13.80 -16.89
C VAL A 635 -0.59 -12.40 -17.20
N MET A 636 -0.67 -11.55 -16.17
CA MET A 636 -1.12 -10.16 -16.29
C MET A 636 -0.25 -9.39 -17.29
N ALA A 637 -0.88 -8.55 -18.12
CA ALA A 637 -0.22 -7.80 -19.18
C ALA A 637 0.71 -8.65 -20.08
N GLY A 638 0.38 -9.93 -20.29
CA GLY A 638 1.20 -10.86 -21.07
C GLY A 638 2.58 -11.15 -20.48
N GLY A 639 2.77 -10.96 -19.17
CA GLY A 639 4.05 -11.17 -18.47
C GLY A 639 4.99 -9.97 -18.52
N LYS A 640 4.51 -8.76 -18.85
CA LYS A 640 5.32 -7.52 -18.87
C LYS A 640 6.08 -7.27 -17.56
N TRP A 641 5.52 -7.69 -16.42
CA TRP A 641 6.05 -7.46 -15.08
C TRP A 641 6.75 -8.68 -14.48
N ASP A 642 7.25 -9.58 -15.34
CA ASP A 642 7.95 -10.78 -14.90
C ASP A 642 9.21 -10.48 -14.08
N GLY A 643 9.17 -10.81 -12.80
CA GLY A 643 10.23 -10.55 -11.84
C GLY A 643 9.89 -9.44 -10.84
N MET A 644 8.87 -8.62 -11.10
CA MET A 644 8.55 -7.48 -10.24
C MET A 644 7.86 -7.87 -8.92
N MET A 645 7.33 -9.09 -8.81
CA MET A 645 6.54 -9.51 -7.65
C MET A 645 7.00 -10.86 -7.11
N ILE A 646 8.28 -10.94 -6.76
CA ILE A 646 8.96 -12.18 -6.31
C ILE A 646 9.64 -12.04 -4.94
N GLN A 647 9.44 -10.92 -4.25
CA GLN A 647 9.98 -10.68 -2.91
C GLN A 647 9.51 -11.76 -1.93
N LYS A 648 10.42 -12.26 -1.10
CA LYS A 648 10.10 -13.19 -0.01
C LYS A 648 9.41 -12.44 1.12
N LYS A 649 8.39 -13.05 1.72
CA LYS A 649 7.52 -12.43 2.74
C LYS A 649 7.02 -13.40 3.82
N ILE A 650 7.11 -14.71 3.61
CA ILE A 650 6.63 -15.75 4.55
C ILE A 650 7.81 -16.56 5.08
N GLY A 651 8.17 -16.37 6.35
CA GLY A 651 9.28 -17.12 6.98
C GLY A 651 10.35 -16.25 7.63
N TYR A 652 10.12 -14.94 7.77
CA TYR A 652 11.02 -14.07 8.51
C TYR A 652 11.16 -14.51 9.98
N THR A 653 12.40 -14.81 10.37
CA THR A 653 12.79 -15.07 11.77
C THR A 653 13.71 -13.99 12.33
N SER A 654 14.14 -13.05 11.50
CA SER A 654 15.04 -11.94 11.84
C SER A 654 14.53 -10.63 11.22
N TRP A 655 15.37 -9.59 11.23
CA TRP A 655 15.08 -8.34 10.52
C TRP A 655 15.17 -8.52 9.00
N ASN A 656 16.13 -9.33 8.53
CA ASN A 656 16.41 -9.51 7.11
C ASN A 656 15.70 -10.74 6.54
N ASP A 657 15.54 -10.74 5.22
CA ASP A 657 14.99 -11.84 4.43
C ASP A 657 16.01 -12.96 4.16
N ASN A 658 16.96 -13.19 5.09
CA ASN A 658 18.02 -14.18 4.96
C ASN A 658 17.51 -15.62 5.22
N PHE A 659 16.56 -16.03 4.40
CA PHE A 659 16.00 -17.38 4.31
C PHE A 659 15.80 -17.75 2.83
N PRO A 660 15.81 -19.05 2.47
CA PRO A 660 15.91 -19.45 1.06
C PRO A 660 14.69 -19.06 0.20
N GLU A 661 13.48 -19.26 0.74
CA GLU A 661 12.23 -19.07 0.02
C GLU A 661 11.07 -18.93 1.01
N ASP A 662 9.92 -18.46 0.52
CA ASP A 662 8.69 -18.49 1.31
C ASP A 662 8.44 -19.90 1.84
N THR A 663 8.22 -20.03 3.14
CA THR A 663 8.06 -21.33 3.81
C THR A 663 6.69 -21.44 4.45
N LEU A 664 6.04 -22.59 4.28
CA LEU A 664 4.74 -22.87 4.89
C LEU A 664 4.82 -22.65 6.42
N PRO A 665 3.94 -21.82 7.01
CA PRO A 665 3.92 -21.65 8.46
C PRO A 665 3.67 -22.98 9.18
N GLU A 666 4.28 -23.15 10.36
CA GLU A 666 4.11 -24.36 11.18
C GLU A 666 2.64 -24.63 11.50
N ILE A 667 2.20 -25.86 11.27
CA ILE A 667 0.85 -26.37 11.54
C ILE A 667 0.91 -27.67 12.33
N HIS A 668 -0.16 -27.96 13.07
CA HIS A 668 -0.32 -29.19 13.83
C HIS A 668 -1.58 -29.94 13.42
N ARG A 669 -1.55 -31.27 13.51
CA ARG A 669 -2.69 -32.12 13.16
C ARG A 669 -2.94 -33.16 14.26
N ILE A 670 -4.20 -33.37 14.60
CA ILE A 670 -4.65 -34.45 15.47
C ILE A 670 -4.63 -35.75 14.66
N ALA A 671 -3.89 -36.75 15.16
CA ALA A 671 -3.89 -38.10 14.61
C ALA A 671 -5.22 -38.81 14.92
N ASP A 672 -5.70 -39.65 13.99
CA ASP A 672 -6.99 -40.35 14.08
C ASP A 672 -8.16 -39.41 14.50
N PRO A 673 -8.45 -38.33 13.73
CA PRO A 673 -9.47 -37.34 14.10
C PRO A 673 -10.87 -37.95 14.28
N GLU A 674 -11.16 -39.07 13.63
CA GLU A 674 -12.39 -39.84 13.79
C GLU A 674 -12.54 -40.49 15.18
N LYS A 675 -11.43 -40.69 15.91
CA LYS A 675 -11.42 -41.17 17.30
C LYS A 675 -11.36 -40.03 18.30
N ALA A 676 -11.06 -38.82 17.85
CA ALA A 676 -10.96 -37.61 18.65
C ALA A 676 -12.34 -37.00 18.94
N VAL A 677 -13.29 -37.82 19.40
CA VAL A 677 -14.65 -37.42 19.80
C VAL A 677 -14.83 -37.54 21.33
N GLY A 678 -15.81 -36.85 21.90
CA GLY A 678 -16.03 -36.84 23.36
C GLY A 678 -14.90 -36.18 24.15
N GLY A 679 -15.03 -36.15 25.48
CA GLY A 679 -14.03 -35.64 26.42
C GLY A 679 -13.99 -34.12 26.58
N TYR A 680 -14.95 -33.37 26.03
CA TYR A 680 -14.97 -31.91 26.11
C TYR A 680 -15.30 -31.42 27.53
N LEU A 681 -14.43 -30.58 28.07
CA LEU A 681 -14.61 -29.82 29.30
C LEU A 681 -14.71 -28.33 28.97
N PHE A 682 -15.86 -27.73 29.25
CA PHE A 682 -16.10 -26.31 29.06
C PHE A 682 -15.73 -25.50 30.30
N THR A 683 -15.37 -24.24 30.11
CA THR A 683 -15.14 -23.28 31.19
C THR A 683 -16.11 -22.12 31.04
N GLY A 684 -16.89 -21.83 32.09
CA GLY A 684 -17.78 -20.67 32.11
C GLY A 684 -17.02 -19.36 31.94
N LYS A 685 -17.57 -18.48 31.09
CA LYS A 685 -17.04 -17.16 30.81
C LYS A 685 -18.20 -16.18 30.66
N ASP A 686 -18.05 -14.98 31.21
CA ASP A 686 -19.07 -13.92 31.16
C ASP A 686 -20.44 -14.43 31.63
N ASP A 687 -20.45 -15.18 32.73
CA ASP A 687 -21.63 -15.76 33.40
C ASP A 687 -22.51 -16.71 32.57
N VAL A 688 -21.91 -17.36 31.56
CA VAL A 688 -22.59 -18.35 30.70
C VAL A 688 -21.65 -19.49 30.25
N VAL A 689 -22.21 -20.67 30.01
CA VAL A 689 -21.57 -21.75 29.21
C VAL A 689 -22.42 -22.04 27.98
N VAL A 690 -21.86 -21.85 26.79
CA VAL A 690 -22.48 -22.14 25.50
C VAL A 690 -21.78 -23.34 24.88
N ILE A 691 -22.53 -24.36 24.50
CA ILE A 691 -22.03 -25.68 24.12
C ILE A 691 -22.65 -26.10 22.78
N GLU A 692 -21.84 -26.29 21.74
CA GLU A 692 -22.31 -26.97 20.52
C GLU A 692 -22.54 -28.46 20.82
N ALA A 693 -23.64 -29.03 20.33
CA ALA A 693 -24.08 -30.35 20.79
C ALA A 693 -23.08 -31.48 20.50
N GLU A 694 -22.27 -31.37 19.42
CA GLU A 694 -21.22 -32.32 19.05
C GLU A 694 -20.08 -32.39 20.06
N HIS A 695 -19.85 -31.31 20.82
CA HIS A 695 -18.79 -31.23 21.83
C HIS A 695 -19.25 -31.80 23.18
N TYR A 696 -19.67 -33.07 23.20
CA TYR A 696 -20.07 -33.77 24.42
C TYR A 696 -18.85 -34.27 25.22
N PHE A 697 -19.03 -34.53 26.52
CA PHE A 697 -18.05 -35.23 27.34
C PHE A 697 -18.15 -36.74 27.15
N GLU A 698 -19.33 -37.33 27.34
CA GLU A 698 -19.58 -38.75 27.10
C GLU A 698 -20.89 -38.96 26.33
N ALA A 699 -20.92 -39.97 25.46
CA ALA A 699 -22.13 -40.40 24.76
C ALA A 699 -22.40 -41.87 25.09
N LYS A 700 -23.60 -42.16 25.59
CA LYS A 700 -24.09 -43.51 25.81
C LYS A 700 -25.12 -43.85 24.75
N ASP A 701 -24.80 -44.82 23.91
CA ASP A 701 -25.67 -45.32 22.86
C ASP A 701 -26.86 -46.14 23.41
N ALA A 702 -27.91 -46.26 22.60
CA ALA A 702 -28.96 -47.24 22.81
C ALA A 702 -28.50 -48.64 22.36
N PRO A 703 -29.15 -49.73 22.78
CA PRO A 703 -28.80 -51.08 22.33
C PRO A 703 -28.82 -51.27 20.81
N GLU A 704 -29.75 -50.60 20.10
CA GLU A 704 -29.97 -50.75 18.65
C GLU A 704 -29.82 -49.44 17.85
N ALA A 705 -29.41 -48.35 18.51
CA ALA A 705 -29.24 -47.04 17.87
C ALA A 705 -28.10 -46.25 18.52
N LYS A 706 -27.37 -45.47 17.74
CA LYS A 706 -26.15 -44.79 18.17
C LYS A 706 -26.24 -43.28 18.03
N TRP A 707 -25.55 -42.56 18.90
CA TRP A 707 -25.32 -41.13 18.71
C TRP A 707 -24.54 -40.89 17.43
N THR A 708 -25.09 -40.03 16.59
CA THR A 708 -24.57 -39.71 15.27
C THR A 708 -24.48 -38.20 15.14
N VAL A 709 -23.27 -37.73 14.82
CA VAL A 709 -23.04 -36.34 14.41
C VAL A 709 -23.61 -36.15 13.01
N ILE A 710 -24.40 -35.10 12.81
CA ILE A 710 -24.87 -34.64 11.49
C ILE A 710 -24.16 -33.31 11.19
N PRO A 711 -23.03 -33.32 10.44
CA PRO A 711 -22.29 -32.11 10.15
C PRO A 711 -23.17 -31.03 9.48
N HIS A 712 -22.98 -29.77 9.84
CA HIS A 712 -23.72 -28.61 9.34
C HIS A 712 -25.25 -28.61 9.63
N MET A 713 -25.76 -29.55 10.43
CA MET A 713 -27.15 -29.52 10.87
C MET A 713 -27.38 -28.34 11.82
N GLY A 714 -28.45 -27.58 11.60
CA GLY A 714 -28.86 -26.50 12.50
C GLY A 714 -28.34 -25.13 12.06
N ARG A 715 -28.16 -24.22 13.04
CA ARG A 715 -27.74 -22.84 12.80
C ARG A 715 -26.23 -22.61 12.91
N THR A 716 -25.51 -23.53 13.56
CA THR A 716 -24.11 -23.37 13.96
C THR A 716 -23.29 -24.58 13.53
N LEU A 717 -22.63 -25.30 14.44
CA LEU A 717 -21.65 -26.33 14.10
C LEU A 717 -22.28 -27.57 13.44
N SER A 718 -23.18 -28.23 14.15
CA SER A 718 -23.76 -29.53 13.75
C SER A 718 -24.94 -29.90 14.66
N GLY A 719 -25.46 -31.12 14.50
CA GLY A 719 -26.48 -31.67 15.38
C GLY A 719 -26.18 -33.11 15.79
N MET A 720 -26.59 -33.47 17.00
CA MET A 720 -26.48 -34.81 17.57
C MET A 720 -27.84 -35.50 17.61
N ALA A 721 -27.91 -36.72 17.09
CA ALA A 721 -29.14 -37.52 17.09
C ALA A 721 -28.86 -39.01 17.31
N VAL A 722 -29.80 -39.71 17.95
CA VAL A 722 -29.74 -41.18 18.10
C VAL A 722 -30.33 -41.82 16.85
N MET A 723 -29.51 -42.55 16.08
CA MET A 723 -29.89 -43.11 14.77
C MET A 723 -29.67 -44.63 14.68
N PRO A 724 -30.49 -45.36 13.91
CA PRO A 724 -31.60 -44.87 13.10
C PRO A 724 -32.87 -44.55 13.92
N TYR A 725 -33.69 -43.59 13.48
CA TYR A 725 -34.91 -43.15 14.19
C TYR A 725 -36.00 -44.22 14.28
N SER A 726 -35.91 -45.30 13.53
CA SER A 726 -36.87 -46.42 13.55
C SER A 726 -36.64 -47.40 14.72
N LYS A 727 -35.68 -47.12 15.61
CA LYS A 727 -35.29 -48.02 16.70
C LYS A 727 -35.55 -47.37 18.06
N PRO A 728 -35.87 -48.18 19.10
CA PRO A 728 -36.03 -47.65 20.45
C PRO A 728 -34.73 -47.01 20.94
N ILE A 729 -34.83 -45.81 21.50
CA ILE A 729 -33.68 -45.04 21.99
C ILE A 729 -33.22 -45.44 23.40
N GLY A 730 -34.02 -46.24 24.12
CA GLY A 730 -33.65 -46.84 25.41
C GLY A 730 -33.10 -45.83 26.43
N SER A 731 -31.94 -46.14 27.01
CA SER A 731 -31.25 -45.27 27.97
C SER A 731 -30.16 -44.39 27.34
N ALA A 732 -30.33 -44.00 26.06
CA ALA A 732 -29.34 -43.18 25.39
C ALA A 732 -29.21 -41.81 26.09
N SER A 733 -27.98 -41.32 26.21
CA SER A 733 -27.72 -40.03 26.87
C SER A 733 -26.45 -39.37 26.35
N LEU A 734 -26.44 -38.03 26.37
CA LEU A 734 -25.23 -37.22 26.24
C LEU A 734 -24.92 -36.57 27.57
N SER A 735 -23.66 -36.55 27.97
CA SER A 735 -23.18 -35.77 29.11
C SER A 735 -22.30 -34.63 28.61
N TYR A 736 -22.43 -33.47 29.25
CA TYR A 736 -21.63 -32.29 28.99
C TYR A 736 -20.99 -31.85 30.29
N LYS A 737 -19.67 -31.64 30.27
CA LYS A 737 -18.91 -31.33 31.47
C LYS A 737 -18.43 -29.89 31.40
N MET A 738 -18.62 -29.14 32.49
CA MET A 738 -18.30 -27.72 32.53
C MET A 738 -17.83 -27.27 33.91
N GLN A 739 -17.00 -26.25 33.95
CA GLN A 739 -16.60 -25.58 35.19
C GLN A 739 -17.40 -24.30 35.38
N ILE A 740 -18.10 -24.20 36.51
CA ILE A 740 -18.95 -23.07 36.90
C ILE A 740 -18.44 -22.51 38.25
N PRO A 741 -18.50 -21.18 38.49
CA PRO A 741 -18.16 -20.61 39.79
C PRO A 741 -18.95 -21.24 40.96
N LYS A 742 -18.28 -21.47 42.09
CA LYS A 742 -18.82 -22.26 43.22
C LYS A 742 -19.98 -21.58 43.96
N ASP A 743 -20.11 -20.28 43.81
CA ASP A 743 -21.15 -19.45 44.40
C ASP A 743 -22.47 -19.49 43.61
N VAL A 744 -22.44 -20.02 42.38
CA VAL A 744 -23.65 -20.27 41.59
C VAL A 744 -24.37 -21.49 42.15
N THR A 745 -25.65 -21.33 42.46
CA THR A 745 -26.50 -22.38 43.07
C THR A 745 -27.68 -22.81 42.21
N GLU A 746 -28.04 -22.02 41.20
CA GLU A 746 -29.10 -22.27 40.23
C GLU A 746 -28.68 -21.71 38.88
N VAL A 747 -29.06 -22.40 37.80
CA VAL A 747 -28.82 -21.98 36.42
C VAL A 747 -30.09 -22.15 35.58
N THR A 748 -30.20 -21.40 34.49
CA THR A 748 -31.20 -21.64 33.44
C THR A 748 -30.52 -22.38 32.29
N VAL A 749 -30.98 -23.60 32.01
CA VAL A 749 -30.49 -24.39 30.88
C VAL A 749 -31.42 -24.20 29.69
N HIS A 750 -30.92 -23.62 28.60
CA HIS A 750 -31.60 -23.60 27.31
C HIS A 750 -31.12 -24.77 26.46
N VAL A 751 -32.06 -25.52 25.89
CA VAL A 751 -31.78 -26.60 24.96
C VAL A 751 -32.37 -26.23 23.61
N VAL A 752 -31.53 -26.25 22.58
CA VAL A 752 -31.90 -25.96 21.20
C VAL A 752 -31.91 -27.28 20.42
N VAL A 753 -33.09 -27.64 19.93
CA VAL A 753 -33.29 -28.81 19.06
C VAL A 753 -33.79 -28.39 17.69
N LYS A 754 -33.63 -29.27 16.69
CA LYS A 754 -34.36 -29.16 15.42
C LYS A 754 -35.86 -29.13 15.71
N SER A 755 -36.62 -28.33 14.95
CA SER A 755 -38.08 -28.30 15.04
C SER A 755 -38.74 -29.56 14.45
N THR A 756 -38.37 -30.73 14.97
CA THR A 756 -39.04 -32.00 14.70
C THR A 756 -40.47 -31.91 15.24
N LEU A 757 -41.45 -32.28 14.41
CA LEU A 757 -42.86 -32.27 14.77
C LEU A 757 -43.27 -33.59 15.43
N ALA A 758 -44.43 -33.60 16.08
CA ALA A 758 -45.06 -34.76 16.72
C ALA A 758 -45.45 -35.84 15.68
N PHE A 759 -44.45 -36.53 15.11
CA PHE A 759 -44.66 -37.41 13.95
C PHE A 759 -45.04 -38.85 14.31
N HIS A 760 -44.60 -39.37 15.46
CA HIS A 760 -44.88 -40.75 15.90
C HIS A 760 -45.89 -40.82 17.06
N ASP A 761 -46.03 -39.74 17.82
CA ASP A 761 -46.94 -39.60 18.95
C ASP A 761 -47.56 -38.20 18.95
N ASP A 762 -48.89 -38.12 19.03
CA ASP A 762 -49.66 -36.87 19.03
C ASP A 762 -49.41 -36.04 20.30
N GLU A 763 -48.93 -36.67 21.39
CA GLU A 763 -48.54 -35.99 22.62
C GLU A 763 -47.23 -35.18 22.45
N GLY A 764 -46.44 -35.46 21.41
CA GLY A 764 -45.23 -34.71 21.09
C GLY A 764 -43.94 -35.52 21.26
N HIS A 765 -42.84 -34.83 21.54
CA HIS A 765 -41.53 -35.41 21.78
C HIS A 765 -40.92 -34.80 23.03
N GLU A 766 -40.32 -35.66 23.85
CA GLU A 766 -39.78 -35.31 25.13
C GLU A 766 -38.28 -35.63 25.24
N TYR A 767 -37.61 -34.86 26.09
CA TYR A 767 -36.27 -35.19 26.57
C TYR A 767 -36.17 -34.83 28.05
N THR A 768 -35.23 -35.46 28.77
CA THR A 768 -34.87 -35.05 30.13
C THR A 768 -33.56 -34.29 30.16
N ILE A 769 -33.48 -33.31 31.06
CA ILE A 769 -32.24 -32.60 31.41
C ILE A 769 -32.06 -32.52 32.92
N GLY A 770 -30.84 -32.72 33.39
CA GLY A 770 -30.50 -32.62 34.81
C GLY A 770 -29.00 -32.70 35.05
N PHE A 771 -28.53 -32.10 36.14
CA PHE A 771 -27.14 -32.28 36.57
C PHE A 771 -26.97 -33.62 37.29
N GLU A 772 -25.81 -34.23 37.13
CA GLU A 772 -25.46 -35.47 37.82
C GLU A 772 -25.58 -35.31 39.36
N GLY A 773 -26.37 -36.18 39.99
CA GLY A 773 -26.68 -36.08 41.43
C GLY A 773 -27.78 -35.07 41.80
N GLY A 774 -28.38 -34.40 40.80
CA GLY A 774 -29.50 -33.46 40.97
C GLY A 774 -30.85 -33.99 40.48
N GLU A 775 -31.84 -33.10 40.42
CA GLU A 775 -33.17 -33.39 39.86
C GLU A 775 -33.15 -33.37 38.32
N GLU A 776 -33.84 -34.34 37.69
CA GLU A 776 -34.08 -34.35 36.24
C GLU A 776 -35.44 -33.72 35.92
N LYS A 777 -35.49 -32.88 34.89
CA LYS A 777 -36.73 -32.28 34.35
C LYS A 777 -37.03 -32.84 32.97
N THR A 778 -38.26 -33.31 32.78
CA THR A 778 -38.80 -33.69 31.46
C THR A 778 -39.35 -32.47 30.74
N ILE A 779 -38.99 -32.31 29.46
CA ILE A 779 -39.44 -31.22 28.61
C ILE A 779 -40.05 -31.80 27.34
N ASN A 780 -41.34 -31.53 27.14
CA ASN A 780 -41.99 -31.69 25.85
C ASN A 780 -41.75 -30.43 25.01
N PHE A 781 -41.08 -30.56 23.86
CA PHE A 781 -40.68 -29.39 23.09
C PHE A 781 -41.63 -29.03 21.95
N ASN A 782 -42.54 -29.91 21.53
CA ASN A 782 -43.33 -29.73 20.30
C ASN A 782 -44.84 -30.01 20.43
N ALA A 783 -45.39 -30.28 21.62
CA ALA A 783 -46.83 -30.50 21.82
C ALA A 783 -47.72 -29.33 21.34
N ASP A 784 -47.18 -28.11 21.28
CA ASP A 784 -47.84 -26.89 20.79
C ASP A 784 -47.51 -26.58 19.32
N LEU A 785 -46.74 -27.42 18.64
CA LEU A 785 -46.36 -27.25 17.23
C LEU A 785 -47.32 -27.99 16.29
N ASN A 786 -48.58 -27.56 16.31
CA ASN A 786 -49.66 -28.14 15.50
C ASN A 786 -50.61 -27.08 14.95
N GLU A 787 -51.53 -27.51 14.09
CA GLU A 787 -52.50 -26.64 13.42
C GLU A 787 -53.75 -26.32 14.27
N LYS A 788 -53.72 -26.58 15.58
CA LYS A 788 -54.81 -26.15 16.47
C LYS A 788 -54.93 -24.61 16.41
N PRO A 789 -56.16 -24.04 16.41
CA PRO A 789 -56.36 -22.62 16.22
C PRO A 789 -55.55 -21.71 17.16
N GLU A 790 -55.33 -22.14 18.40
CA GLU A 790 -54.56 -21.44 19.42
C GLU A 790 -53.05 -21.43 19.16
N ASN A 791 -52.54 -22.34 18.33
CA ASN A 791 -51.12 -22.59 18.10
C ASN A 791 -50.65 -22.22 16.69
N ILE A 792 -51.51 -22.42 15.68
CA ILE A 792 -51.14 -22.43 14.26
C ILE A 792 -50.36 -21.17 13.82
N TYR A 793 -50.85 -19.98 14.17
CA TYR A 793 -50.22 -18.70 13.79
C TYR A 793 -49.39 -18.04 14.90
N THR A 794 -49.49 -18.54 16.14
CA THR A 794 -48.86 -17.98 17.34
C THR A 794 -47.54 -18.68 17.68
N THR A 795 -47.51 -20.01 17.59
CA THR A 795 -46.38 -20.84 17.99
C THR A 795 -45.88 -21.71 16.84
N PHE A 796 -46.78 -22.42 16.14
CA PHE A 796 -46.43 -23.40 15.12
C PHE A 796 -45.68 -22.77 13.94
N TYR A 797 -46.35 -21.96 13.10
CA TYR A 797 -45.72 -21.35 11.94
C TYR A 797 -44.49 -20.48 12.29
N PRO A 798 -44.52 -19.62 13.32
CA PRO A 798 -43.35 -18.83 13.71
C PRO A 798 -42.12 -19.69 14.07
N THR A 799 -42.33 -20.87 14.68
CA THR A 799 -41.26 -21.76 15.12
C THR A 799 -40.70 -22.60 13.97
N VAL A 800 -41.58 -23.29 13.21
CA VAL A 800 -41.13 -24.21 12.15
C VAL A 800 -40.46 -23.47 10.99
N ALA A 801 -40.87 -22.23 10.70
CA ALA A 801 -40.20 -21.37 9.71
C ALA A 801 -38.75 -21.03 10.13
N ARG A 802 -38.48 -20.99 11.45
CA ARG A 802 -37.16 -20.72 12.06
C ARG A 802 -36.35 -21.99 12.34
N ARG A 803 -36.94 -23.17 12.07
CA ARG A 803 -36.31 -24.51 12.00
C ARG A 803 -35.75 -25.09 13.30
N VAL A 804 -35.89 -24.38 14.42
CA VAL A 804 -35.39 -24.80 15.73
C VAL A 804 -36.43 -24.54 16.80
N VAL A 805 -36.36 -25.32 17.87
CA VAL A 805 -37.13 -25.12 19.10
C VAL A 805 -36.13 -24.88 20.22
N ARG A 806 -36.34 -23.79 20.97
CA ARG A 806 -35.63 -23.51 22.22
C ARG A 806 -36.61 -23.68 23.38
N LYS A 807 -36.28 -24.54 24.33
CA LYS A 807 -36.96 -24.61 25.63
C LYS A 807 -35.93 -24.37 26.73
N GLU A 808 -36.40 -23.88 27.86
CA GLU A 808 -35.57 -23.54 29.01
C GLU A 808 -36.05 -24.27 30.27
N ALA A 809 -35.12 -24.60 31.16
CA ALA A 809 -35.46 -25.06 32.49
C ALA A 809 -34.47 -24.52 33.52
N LYS A 810 -35.01 -24.04 34.64
CA LYS A 810 -34.21 -23.71 35.82
C LYS A 810 -33.82 -24.97 36.56
N LEU A 811 -32.54 -25.17 36.83
CA LEU A 811 -32.01 -26.34 37.52
C LEU A 811 -31.11 -25.90 38.68
N PRO A 812 -31.30 -26.45 39.90
CA PRO A 812 -30.36 -26.26 40.99
C PRO A 812 -29.04 -26.97 40.67
N LEU A 813 -27.92 -26.37 41.06
CA LEU A 813 -26.60 -27.00 40.93
C LEU A 813 -26.29 -27.85 42.17
N PRO A 814 -25.96 -29.15 41.99
CA PRO A 814 -25.41 -29.96 43.08
C PRO A 814 -24.10 -29.38 43.60
N ALA A 815 -23.82 -29.55 44.89
CA ALA A 815 -22.57 -29.12 45.48
C ALA A 815 -21.41 -30.00 44.98
N THR A 816 -20.40 -29.39 44.35
CA THR A 816 -19.20 -30.08 43.86
C THR A 816 -17.93 -29.49 44.47
N ALA A 817 -16.93 -30.32 44.74
CA ALA A 817 -15.72 -29.90 45.45
C ALA A 817 -14.84 -28.96 44.61
N ASP A 818 -14.85 -29.14 43.29
CA ASP A 818 -14.00 -28.47 42.30
C ASP A 818 -14.77 -27.49 41.40
N GLY A 819 -16.09 -27.35 41.55
CA GLY A 819 -16.93 -26.49 40.71
C GLY A 819 -17.19 -27.08 39.31
N VAL A 820 -16.82 -28.34 39.10
CA VAL A 820 -17.11 -29.06 37.85
C VAL A 820 -18.50 -29.66 37.95
N GLN A 821 -19.29 -29.50 36.90
CA GLN A 821 -20.67 -29.95 36.79
C GLN A 821 -20.84 -30.80 35.53
N THR A 822 -21.64 -31.86 35.63
CA THR A 822 -22.00 -32.72 34.49
C THR A 822 -23.49 -32.57 34.22
N LEU A 823 -23.85 -31.96 33.09
CA LEU A 823 -25.23 -31.91 32.61
C LEU A 823 -25.52 -33.14 31.76
N ILE A 824 -26.59 -33.86 32.05
CA ILE A 824 -27.03 -35.05 31.31
C ILE A 824 -28.29 -34.70 30.53
N VAL A 825 -28.29 -35.03 29.24
CA VAL A 825 -29.43 -34.88 28.33
C VAL A 825 -29.83 -36.25 27.80
N LYS A 826 -31.12 -36.61 27.91
CA LYS A 826 -31.65 -37.90 27.44
C LYS A 826 -32.83 -37.68 26.52
N PRO A 827 -32.79 -38.09 25.24
CA PRO A 827 -34.01 -38.16 24.45
C PRO A 827 -34.96 -39.21 25.05
N LEU A 828 -36.27 -38.93 25.05
CA LEU A 828 -37.33 -39.90 25.38
C LEU A 828 -38.09 -40.38 24.13
N ASP A 829 -37.98 -39.62 23.04
CA ASP A 829 -38.55 -39.96 21.74
C ASP A 829 -37.51 -40.03 20.60
N PRO A 830 -37.73 -40.88 19.58
CA PRO A 830 -36.86 -40.94 18.42
C PRO A 830 -36.92 -39.64 17.58
N GLY A 831 -35.88 -39.37 16.79
CA GLY A 831 -35.90 -38.23 15.84
C GLY A 831 -35.62 -36.85 16.44
N ILE A 832 -35.27 -36.79 17.73
CA ILE A 832 -34.77 -35.56 18.37
C ILE A 832 -33.33 -35.30 17.89
N VAL A 833 -33.07 -34.05 17.49
CA VAL A 833 -31.74 -33.59 17.06
C VAL A 833 -31.32 -32.40 17.90
N PHE A 834 -30.37 -32.60 18.81
CA PHE A 834 -29.79 -31.55 19.65
C PHE A 834 -28.78 -30.75 18.85
N GLN A 835 -28.85 -29.42 18.91
CA GLN A 835 -27.95 -28.53 18.16
C GLN A 835 -27.04 -27.75 19.11
N LYS A 836 -27.60 -27.22 20.20
CA LYS A 836 -26.87 -26.33 21.10
C LYS A 836 -27.47 -26.35 22.51
N ILE A 837 -26.62 -26.18 23.51
CA ILE A 837 -27.00 -26.11 24.92
C ILE A 837 -26.39 -24.84 25.51
N ILE A 838 -27.17 -24.11 26.30
CA ILE A 838 -26.73 -22.90 26.99
C ILE A 838 -27.03 -23.06 28.47
N VAL A 839 -26.01 -22.97 29.31
CA VAL A 839 -26.11 -22.95 30.76
C VAL A 839 -25.89 -21.51 31.21
N ASP A 840 -26.99 -20.81 31.45
CA ASP A 840 -27.03 -19.40 31.84
C ASP A 840 -27.07 -19.24 33.35
N PHE A 841 -26.12 -18.49 33.90
CA PHE A 841 -26.09 -18.10 35.31
C PHE A 841 -25.99 -16.58 35.49
N GLY A 842 -26.46 -15.83 34.49
CA GLY A 842 -26.59 -14.37 34.52
C GLY A 842 -26.07 -13.66 33.26
N GLY A 843 -25.41 -14.39 32.37
CA GLY A 843 -24.67 -13.83 31.24
C GLY A 843 -25.30 -14.01 29.86
N TYR A 844 -26.34 -14.85 29.72
CA TYR A 844 -26.89 -15.14 28.41
C TYR A 844 -27.55 -13.92 27.75
N GLN A 845 -27.25 -13.72 26.47
CA GLN A 845 -27.89 -12.72 25.62
C GLN A 845 -28.71 -13.42 24.53
N ASP A 846 -29.99 -13.06 24.43
CA ASP A 846 -30.89 -13.64 23.44
C ASP A 846 -30.47 -13.20 22.02
N THR A 847 -29.74 -14.10 21.34
CA THR A 847 -29.18 -13.90 20.01
C THR A 847 -29.60 -15.02 19.07
N TYR A 848 -29.70 -14.73 17.78
CA TYR A 848 -30.23 -15.68 16.80
C TYR A 848 -29.40 -16.98 16.66
N LEU A 849 -28.09 -16.89 16.95
CA LEU A 849 -27.14 -18.01 16.93
C LEU A 849 -26.79 -18.54 18.33
N PHE A 850 -27.46 -18.01 19.36
CA PHE A 850 -27.31 -18.44 20.76
C PHE A 850 -25.89 -18.25 21.32
N MET A 851 -25.28 -17.10 21.03
CA MET A 851 -23.90 -16.70 21.39
C MET A 851 -22.81 -17.62 20.79
N ASP A 852 -21.56 -17.15 20.81
CA ASP A 852 -20.42 -17.97 20.42
C ASP A 852 -20.17 -19.07 21.46
N GLU A 853 -19.62 -20.19 21.01
CA GLU A 853 -19.29 -21.31 21.90
C GLU A 853 -18.29 -20.89 22.98
N SER A 854 -18.51 -21.35 24.22
CA SER A 854 -17.62 -21.06 25.34
C SER A 854 -16.28 -21.79 25.22
N PRO A 855 -15.20 -21.25 25.83
CA PRO A 855 -13.90 -21.91 25.86
C PRO A 855 -14.01 -23.36 26.34
N ASN A 856 -13.36 -24.27 25.61
CA ASN A 856 -13.39 -25.69 25.92
C ASN A 856 -12.07 -26.36 25.53
N GLN A 857 -11.81 -27.51 26.15
CA GLN A 857 -10.70 -28.38 25.80
C GLN A 857 -11.13 -29.83 25.91
N ARG A 858 -10.57 -30.70 25.07
CA ARG A 858 -10.76 -32.15 25.21
C ARG A 858 -9.72 -32.72 26.16
N ILE A 859 -10.20 -33.34 27.23
CA ILE A 859 -9.40 -34.14 28.16
C ILE A 859 -9.66 -35.62 27.89
N ALA A 860 -8.68 -36.48 28.21
CA ALA A 860 -8.91 -37.92 28.14
C ALA A 860 -10.10 -38.28 29.05
N PRO A 861 -11.14 -38.94 28.52
CA PRO A 861 -12.33 -39.29 29.29
C PRO A 861 -12.03 -40.26 30.44
#